data_AF-H2L7K2-F1
#
_entry.id   AF-H2L7K2-F1
#
_cell.length_a   1.000
_cell.length_b   1.000
_cell.length_c   1.000
_cell.angle_alpha   90.00
_cell.angle_beta   90.00
_cell.angle_gamma   90.00
#
_symmetry.space_group_name_H-M   'P 1'
#
loop_
_entity.id
_entity.type
_entity.pdbx_description
1 polymer ?
#
loop_
_entity_poly.entity_id
_entity_poly.type
_entity_poly.pdbx_seq_one_letter_code
_entity_poly.pdbx_strand_id
1 'polypeptide(L)'
;MEQLEPEEEFLRFARNGDLPGVQKLLSSQLKEERQININCKGKSKSNLGWTPLHLACYFGHKEVVKELLKAGADVNLPNNIGDTPLHKAAFTGRKEIVMLLLHYDACATVINGTAQVPKDVTQNAEIRSMLEAAERTEERKLEEKLLEAAREGDLASLSQLLTKRKPSDINCTDLLGNTPLHCAAYRGQRQCALKLLNNGASPYSKNKNGQTALDLASGTAMQQFLEANIHRVKIGLRKSSRFFGWRSYWVVLQDGVLSWYSKQSDAAANVRRQGCKSLTNSHCLVRPGEDCFFTLKCFDDSVHHFKVSPRADPEATRKAWLDALEEHSAYSTHYCSQEQDSEEEEEEEEQVMSLGDLSESLQNKGDGPVCQQADISESTHMYLLCFMHQFGVYQFRRLKVVLFCLYIVCACVHLCVCGAQVRSLKLEQEVEKNKILSEALQTLATEHHELEQSVVKGSSPRSALSDDDFHDAVSESDSEISLSGFETVASHSFDEDEEEDEGSVMMSLPAPMFSRNDFSIWSILRNCIGMELSKITMPVIFNEPLSFLQRLTEYMEHTYLIHQANASSDSVERMKCVAAFAVSAVASQWERTGKPFNPLLGETYELVRWDLGFRLISEQVSHHPPVSAFHAEGLKQDFVFHGSIYPKLKFWGKSVEAEPKGTITLELPKYNEAYTWTNPTCCVHNIIVGQLWIEQYGNVEVINHRTGEKCCLNFKPCGLFGKELHKVEGHIFDKSKKKLCALYGKWTECLHVVNTAAFEAHKKNDKKSSEDKKSSKQGSSGDQEDVPSPAADTVEVIPGSQLLWRIAPRPTNSTQMYSFTCFAMQLNELTPEMEGVIPQTDCRLRPDIRAMENGNIDLASEEKKRLEEKQRAARKNRSKSEEDWKSRWFQQGQNPHTRSQDWLFSGGYWDRTYPNLPDIY
;
A
#
# COMPACT_ATOMS: atom_id res chain seq x y z
N MET A 1 -46.34 28.72 -39.55
CA MET A 1 -46.13 27.97 -38.29
C MET A 1 -46.26 26.52 -38.64
N GLU A 2 -45.14 25.83 -38.82
CA GLU A 2 -45.14 24.38 -39.02
C GLU A 2 -45.78 23.74 -37.78
N GLN A 3 -46.81 22.92 -37.99
CA GLN A 3 -47.40 22.12 -36.92
C GLN A 3 -46.35 21.10 -36.49
N LEU A 4 -45.82 21.27 -35.27
CA LEU A 4 -44.91 20.31 -34.69
C LEU A 4 -45.65 18.99 -34.46
N GLU A 5 -44.97 17.88 -34.73
CA GLU A 5 -45.48 16.55 -34.42
C GLU A 5 -45.89 16.48 -32.93
N PRO A 6 -47.01 15.82 -32.58
CA PRO A 6 -47.51 15.76 -31.20
C PRO A 6 -46.48 15.28 -30.16
N GLU A 7 -45.57 14.38 -30.55
CA GLU A 7 -44.48 13.90 -29.68
C GLU A 7 -43.41 14.96 -29.44
N GLU A 8 -43.08 15.80 -30.43
CA GLU A 8 -42.14 16.90 -30.26
C GLU A 8 -42.77 18.05 -29.44
N GLU A 9 -44.08 18.29 -29.57
CA GLU A 9 -44.80 19.18 -28.66
C GLU A 9 -44.79 18.65 -27.22
N PHE A 10 -44.99 17.35 -27.03
CA PHE A 10 -44.95 16.69 -25.72
C PHE A 10 -43.57 16.81 -25.04
N LEU A 11 -42.50 16.56 -25.80
CA LEU A 11 -41.11 16.77 -25.34
C LEU A 11 -40.84 18.23 -24.99
N ARG A 12 -41.34 19.18 -25.80
CA ARG A 12 -41.19 20.62 -25.55
C ARG A 12 -41.92 21.05 -24.28
N PHE A 13 -43.15 20.59 -24.07
CA PHE A 13 -43.90 20.90 -22.86
C PHE A 13 -43.22 20.33 -21.61
N ALA A 14 -42.71 19.10 -21.68
CA ALA A 14 -41.96 18.50 -20.57
C ALA A 14 -40.65 19.23 -20.26
N ARG A 15 -39.93 19.70 -21.30
CA ARG A 15 -38.72 20.52 -21.17
C ARG A 15 -38.99 21.89 -20.52
N ASN A 16 -40.09 22.52 -20.89
CA ASN A 16 -40.43 23.87 -20.42
C ASN A 16 -41.22 23.88 -19.11
N GLY A 17 -41.63 22.72 -18.60
CA GLY A 17 -42.45 22.63 -17.39
C GLY A 17 -43.92 23.01 -17.59
N ASP A 18 -44.42 22.95 -18.83
CA ASP A 18 -45.82 23.28 -19.17
C ASP A 18 -46.76 22.12 -18.78
N LEU A 19 -47.13 22.10 -17.50
CA LEU A 19 -48.03 21.10 -16.93
C LEU A 19 -49.41 21.07 -17.63
N PRO A 20 -50.10 22.21 -17.88
CA PRO A 20 -51.36 22.21 -18.62
C PRO A 20 -51.23 21.60 -20.03
N GLY A 21 -50.14 21.90 -20.74
CA GLY A 21 -49.84 21.31 -22.04
C GLY A 21 -49.66 19.79 -21.99
N VAL A 22 -48.89 19.29 -21.01
CA VAL A 22 -48.68 17.86 -20.76
C VAL A 22 -50.00 17.15 -20.42
N GLN A 23 -50.80 17.71 -19.50
CA GLN A 23 -52.09 17.14 -19.10
C GLN A 23 -53.10 17.11 -20.26
N LYS A 24 -53.11 18.15 -21.10
CA LYS A 24 -53.98 18.19 -22.29
C LYS A 24 -53.64 17.07 -23.27
N LEU A 25 -52.36 16.81 -23.52
CA LEU A 25 -51.94 15.74 -24.42
C LEU A 25 -52.20 14.35 -23.81
N LEU A 26 -51.92 14.15 -22.53
CA LEU A 26 -52.23 12.89 -21.82
C LEU A 26 -53.74 12.60 -21.74
N SER A 27 -54.58 13.62 -21.53
CA SER A 27 -56.05 13.45 -21.51
C SER A 27 -56.64 13.20 -22.90
N SER A 28 -56.03 13.71 -23.98
CA SER A 28 -56.42 13.38 -25.35
C SER A 28 -56.08 11.92 -25.73
N GLN A 29 -55.06 11.34 -25.09
CA GLN A 29 -54.72 9.92 -25.21
C GLN A 29 -55.77 9.02 -24.52
N LEU A 30 -56.27 9.43 -23.35
CA LEU A 30 -57.32 8.70 -22.62
C LEU A 30 -58.69 8.69 -23.33
N LYS A 31 -58.92 9.64 -24.24
CA LYS A 31 -60.14 9.73 -25.06
C LYS A 31 -60.02 9.04 -26.43
N GLU A 32 -58.91 8.33 -26.69
CA GLU A 32 -58.55 7.72 -27.98
C GLU A 32 -58.48 8.71 -29.17
N GLU A 33 -58.44 10.02 -28.91
CA GLU A 33 -58.43 11.06 -29.94
C GLU A 33 -57.05 11.19 -30.62
N ARG A 34 -55.96 10.86 -29.91
CA ARG A 34 -54.57 10.89 -30.39
C ARG A 34 -53.72 9.82 -29.69
N GLN A 35 -52.96 9.04 -30.45
CA GLN A 35 -52.02 8.05 -29.91
C GLN A 35 -50.63 8.70 -29.72
N ILE A 36 -50.23 8.94 -28.47
CA ILE A 36 -48.94 9.53 -28.12
C ILE A 36 -48.14 8.51 -27.32
N ASN A 37 -46.91 8.23 -27.72
CA ASN A 37 -45.99 7.43 -26.92
C ASN A 37 -45.45 8.29 -25.76
N ILE A 38 -45.84 7.98 -24.52
CA ILE A 38 -45.38 8.69 -23.31
C ILE A 38 -43.85 8.60 -23.15
N ASN A 39 -43.27 7.53 -23.67
CA ASN A 39 -41.83 7.25 -23.69
C ASN A 39 -41.17 7.64 -25.03
N CYS A 40 -41.78 8.57 -25.79
CA CYS A 40 -41.19 9.05 -27.05
C CYS A 40 -39.77 9.58 -26.81
N LYS A 41 -38.88 9.34 -27.77
CA LYS A 41 -37.50 9.83 -27.75
C LYS A 41 -37.37 10.98 -28.74
N GLY A 42 -36.78 12.09 -28.31
CA GLY A 42 -36.55 13.25 -29.18
C GLY A 42 -35.69 12.87 -30.38
N LYS A 43 -36.06 13.38 -31.56
CA LYS A 43 -35.34 13.15 -32.82
C LYS A 43 -34.49 14.35 -33.23
N SER A 44 -34.79 15.53 -32.68
CA SER A 44 -34.05 16.77 -32.91
C SER A 44 -32.71 16.80 -32.16
N LYS A 45 -31.69 17.47 -32.73
CA LYS A 45 -30.35 17.62 -32.12
C LYS A 45 -30.40 18.14 -30.67
N SER A 46 -31.43 18.90 -30.31
CA SER A 46 -31.59 19.51 -29.00
C SER A 46 -32.06 18.56 -27.89
N ASN A 47 -32.69 17.42 -28.22
CA ASN A 47 -33.25 16.45 -27.26
C ASN A 47 -33.01 14.99 -27.71
N LEU A 48 -31.97 14.74 -28.51
CA LEU A 48 -31.77 13.46 -29.19
C LEU A 48 -31.70 12.29 -28.19
N GLY A 49 -32.65 11.36 -28.30
CA GLY A 49 -32.69 10.17 -27.45
C GLY A 49 -33.27 10.38 -26.05
N TRP A 50 -33.65 11.60 -25.68
CA TRP A 50 -34.24 11.90 -24.36
C TRP A 50 -35.75 11.74 -24.38
N THR A 51 -36.29 11.24 -23.28
CA THR A 51 -37.74 11.14 -23.07
C THR A 51 -38.30 12.38 -22.36
N PRO A 52 -39.62 12.61 -22.36
CA PRO A 52 -40.26 13.67 -21.59
C PRO A 52 -39.85 13.63 -20.10
N LEU A 53 -39.70 12.42 -19.54
CA LEU A 53 -39.29 12.22 -18.16
C LEU A 53 -37.82 12.65 -17.92
N HIS A 54 -36.89 12.36 -18.83
CA HIS A 54 -35.51 12.86 -18.74
C HIS A 54 -35.44 14.39 -18.73
N LEU A 55 -36.21 15.02 -19.63
CA LEU A 55 -36.25 16.48 -19.75
C LEU A 55 -36.83 17.11 -18.48
N ALA A 56 -37.96 16.62 -17.99
CA ALA A 56 -38.57 17.13 -16.76
C ALA A 56 -37.65 16.94 -15.53
N CYS A 57 -36.96 15.80 -15.42
CA CYS A 57 -35.99 15.54 -14.35
C CYS A 57 -34.76 16.45 -14.41
N TYR A 58 -34.19 16.66 -15.60
CA TYR A 58 -33.01 17.50 -15.80
C TYR A 58 -33.30 18.98 -15.52
N PHE A 59 -34.44 19.49 -16.01
CA PHE A 59 -34.80 20.89 -15.81
C PHE A 59 -35.46 21.19 -14.45
N GLY A 60 -35.79 20.16 -13.66
CA GLY A 60 -36.29 20.33 -12.29
C GLY A 60 -37.81 20.49 -12.18
N HIS A 61 -38.58 20.08 -13.17
CA HIS A 61 -40.03 20.27 -13.23
C HIS A 61 -40.80 19.19 -12.47
N LYS A 62 -40.77 19.25 -11.13
CA LYS A 62 -41.34 18.25 -10.22
C LYS A 62 -42.81 17.88 -10.52
N GLU A 63 -43.68 18.85 -10.75
CA GLU A 63 -45.11 18.58 -11.00
C GLU A 63 -45.34 17.86 -12.34
N VAL A 64 -44.52 18.17 -13.36
CA VAL A 64 -44.54 17.46 -14.64
C VAL A 64 -43.99 16.03 -14.47
N VAL A 65 -42.91 15.83 -13.72
CA VAL A 65 -42.38 14.49 -13.39
C VAL A 65 -43.47 13.64 -12.74
N LYS A 66 -44.19 14.18 -11.75
CA LYS A 66 -45.26 13.48 -11.04
C LYS A 66 -46.40 13.07 -11.97
N GLU A 67 -46.79 13.94 -12.89
CA GLU A 67 -47.87 13.65 -13.84
C GLU A 67 -47.46 12.61 -14.88
N LEU A 68 -46.21 12.67 -15.37
CA LEU A 68 -45.66 11.67 -16.29
C LEU A 68 -45.57 10.28 -15.64
N LEU A 69 -45.12 10.19 -14.39
CA LEU A 69 -45.06 8.92 -13.65
C LEU A 69 -46.46 8.32 -13.40
N LYS A 70 -47.45 9.15 -13.05
CA LYS A 70 -48.85 8.70 -12.93
C LYS A 70 -49.44 8.19 -14.24
N ALA A 71 -49.03 8.79 -15.37
CA ALA A 71 -49.46 8.36 -16.69
C ALA A 71 -48.75 7.09 -17.20
N GLY A 72 -47.83 6.51 -16.41
CA GLY A 72 -47.13 5.27 -16.74
C GLY A 72 -45.86 5.47 -17.55
N ALA A 73 -45.20 6.63 -17.45
CA ALA A 73 -43.85 6.80 -18.00
C ALA A 73 -42.88 5.79 -17.37
N ASP A 74 -42.03 5.19 -18.19
CA ASP A 74 -41.04 4.22 -17.71
C ASP A 74 -39.90 4.96 -16.99
N VAL A 75 -39.82 4.72 -15.67
CA VAL A 75 -38.87 5.38 -14.76
C VAL A 75 -37.42 4.93 -14.99
N ASN A 76 -37.20 3.77 -15.61
CA ASN A 76 -35.88 3.16 -15.80
C ASN A 76 -35.42 3.15 -17.27
N LEU A 77 -36.22 3.69 -18.19
CA LEU A 77 -35.89 3.70 -19.62
C LEU A 77 -34.62 4.51 -19.89
N PRO A 78 -33.55 3.91 -20.47
CA PRO A 78 -32.33 4.64 -20.77
C PRO A 78 -32.46 5.52 -22.02
N ASN A 79 -31.81 6.68 -21.98
CA ASN A 79 -31.56 7.51 -23.17
C ASN A 79 -30.44 6.89 -24.05
N ASN A 80 -30.06 7.56 -25.14
CA ASN A 80 -29.05 7.04 -26.07
C ASN A 80 -27.63 6.90 -25.50
N ILE A 81 -27.34 7.50 -24.34
CA ILE A 81 -26.06 7.40 -23.62
C ILE A 81 -26.18 6.41 -22.45
N GLY A 82 -27.34 5.75 -22.29
CA GLY A 82 -27.60 4.82 -21.20
C GLY A 82 -28.03 5.48 -19.89
N ASP A 83 -28.16 6.81 -19.82
CA ASP A 83 -28.65 7.47 -18.61
C ASP A 83 -30.14 7.20 -18.42
N THR A 84 -30.55 6.90 -17.19
CA THR A 84 -31.95 6.88 -16.77
C THR A 84 -32.40 8.27 -16.29
N PRO A 85 -33.72 8.51 -16.12
CA PRO A 85 -34.22 9.73 -15.48
C PRO A 85 -33.62 10.00 -14.09
N LEU A 86 -33.29 8.93 -13.35
CA LEU A 86 -32.63 9.02 -12.04
C LEU A 86 -31.20 9.56 -12.14
N HIS A 87 -30.43 9.18 -13.17
CA HIS A 87 -29.11 9.76 -13.45
C HIS A 87 -29.21 11.26 -13.69
N LYS A 88 -30.21 11.72 -14.46
CA LYS A 88 -30.39 13.15 -14.76
C LYS A 88 -30.84 13.96 -13.54
N ALA A 89 -31.73 13.41 -12.71
CA ALA A 89 -32.14 14.05 -11.47
C ALA A 89 -30.98 14.14 -10.45
N ALA A 90 -30.16 13.08 -10.35
CA ALA A 90 -28.98 13.04 -9.49
C ALA A 90 -27.88 13.99 -9.96
N PHE A 91 -27.55 13.97 -11.26
CA PHE A 91 -26.55 14.87 -11.86
C PHE A 91 -26.87 16.35 -11.66
N THR A 92 -28.15 16.72 -11.73
CA THR A 92 -28.60 18.11 -11.55
C THR A 92 -28.89 18.49 -10.10
N GLY A 93 -28.68 17.58 -9.15
CA GLY A 93 -28.85 17.84 -7.72
C GLY A 93 -30.29 18.02 -7.25
N ARG A 94 -31.29 17.47 -7.96
CA ARG A 94 -32.73 17.69 -7.68
C ARG A 94 -33.29 16.69 -6.67
N LYS A 95 -33.02 16.92 -5.38
CA LYS A 95 -33.39 16.01 -4.27
C LYS A 95 -34.85 15.55 -4.27
N GLU A 96 -35.82 16.46 -4.42
CA GLU A 96 -37.24 16.08 -4.40
C GLU A 96 -37.65 15.20 -5.57
N ILE A 97 -37.01 15.37 -6.73
CA ILE A 97 -37.24 14.53 -7.91
C ILE A 97 -36.59 13.17 -7.71
N VAL A 98 -35.39 13.10 -7.13
CA VAL A 98 -34.75 11.82 -6.77
C VAL A 98 -35.65 11.03 -5.80
N MET A 99 -36.17 11.66 -4.75
CA MET A 99 -37.12 11.01 -3.83
C MET A 99 -38.37 10.51 -4.56
N LEU A 100 -38.93 11.34 -5.46
CA LEU A 100 -40.11 10.98 -6.22
C LEU A 100 -39.85 9.81 -7.16
N LEU A 101 -38.71 9.77 -7.86
CA LEU A 101 -38.34 8.66 -8.74
C LEU A 101 -38.15 7.36 -7.95
N LEU A 102 -37.43 7.41 -6.82
CA LEU A 102 -37.24 6.24 -5.94
C LEU A 102 -38.58 5.73 -5.36
N HIS A 103 -39.52 6.63 -5.08
CA HIS A 103 -40.87 6.27 -4.64
C HIS A 103 -41.66 5.50 -5.71
N TYR A 104 -41.36 5.73 -6.99
CA TYR A 104 -41.93 5.02 -8.14
C TYR A 104 -41.02 3.88 -8.64
N ASP A 105 -40.25 3.25 -7.74
CA ASP A 105 -39.38 2.10 -8.02
C ASP A 105 -38.30 2.34 -9.09
N ALA A 106 -37.74 3.56 -9.15
CA ALA A 106 -36.52 3.80 -9.92
C ALA A 106 -35.35 2.95 -9.39
N CYS A 107 -34.67 2.24 -10.28
CA CYS A 107 -33.55 1.38 -9.95
C CYS A 107 -32.28 2.23 -9.78
N ALA A 108 -31.71 2.18 -8.57
CA ALA A 108 -30.52 2.94 -8.22
C ALA A 108 -29.21 2.27 -8.69
N THR A 109 -29.29 1.07 -9.29
CA THR A 109 -28.13 0.26 -9.68
C THR A 109 -27.92 0.17 -11.20
N VAL A 110 -28.72 0.87 -12.00
CA VAL A 110 -28.56 0.89 -13.47
C VAL A 110 -27.25 1.58 -13.83
N ILE A 111 -26.45 0.92 -14.67
CA ILE A 111 -25.18 1.45 -15.17
C ILE A 111 -25.42 2.11 -16.52
N ASN A 112 -25.02 3.37 -16.69
CA ASN A 112 -25.10 4.08 -17.96
C ASN A 112 -23.95 3.69 -18.93
N GLY A 113 -23.95 4.23 -20.14
CA GLY A 113 -22.93 3.95 -21.16
C GLY A 113 -21.51 4.46 -20.82
N THR A 114 -21.36 5.23 -19.74
CA THR A 114 -20.07 5.66 -19.20
C THR A 114 -19.64 4.85 -17.97
N ALA A 115 -20.27 3.70 -17.74
CA ALA A 115 -20.00 2.81 -16.60
C ALA A 115 -20.27 3.43 -15.21
N GLN A 116 -21.19 4.40 -15.12
CA GLN A 116 -21.57 5.08 -13.88
C GLN A 116 -22.98 4.70 -13.45
N VAL A 117 -23.23 4.62 -12.14
CA VAL A 117 -24.57 4.52 -11.55
C VAL A 117 -25.07 5.91 -11.08
N PRO A 118 -26.37 6.10 -10.75
CA PRO A 118 -26.91 7.40 -10.36
C PRO A 118 -26.18 8.10 -9.19
N LYS A 119 -25.56 7.37 -8.25
CA LYS A 119 -24.79 7.96 -7.14
C LYS A 119 -23.42 8.52 -7.56
N ASP A 120 -22.87 8.03 -8.67
CA ASP A 120 -21.55 8.44 -9.19
C ASP A 120 -21.65 9.77 -9.96
N VAL A 121 -22.83 10.05 -10.53
CA VAL A 121 -23.08 11.27 -11.32
C VAL A 121 -23.48 12.48 -10.47
N THR A 122 -23.86 12.29 -9.20
CA THR A 122 -24.20 13.39 -8.28
C THR A 122 -22.97 13.87 -7.50
N GLN A 123 -22.86 15.19 -7.29
CA GLN A 123 -21.91 15.79 -6.35
C GLN A 123 -22.52 16.10 -4.98
N ASN A 124 -23.86 16.05 -4.86
CA ASN A 124 -24.58 16.36 -3.62
C ASN A 124 -24.54 15.18 -2.64
N ALA A 125 -23.99 15.41 -1.44
CA ALA A 125 -23.80 14.39 -0.41
C ALA A 125 -25.12 13.78 0.11
N GLU A 126 -26.20 14.55 0.23
CA GLU A 126 -27.49 14.05 0.68
C GLU A 126 -28.14 13.13 -0.35
N ILE A 127 -28.08 13.50 -1.63
CA ILE A 127 -28.59 12.68 -2.73
C ILE A 127 -27.78 11.39 -2.85
N ARG A 128 -26.46 11.47 -2.68
CA ARG A 128 -25.59 10.28 -2.65
C ARG A 128 -25.99 9.33 -1.52
N SER A 129 -26.15 9.84 -0.30
CA SER A 129 -26.58 9.03 0.85
C SER A 129 -27.96 8.40 0.64
N MET A 130 -28.89 9.11 0.00
CA MET A 130 -30.22 8.60 -0.33
C MET A 130 -30.16 7.45 -1.35
N LEU A 131 -29.33 7.57 -2.38
CA LEU A 131 -29.14 6.53 -3.39
C LEU A 131 -28.44 5.30 -2.80
N GLU A 132 -27.44 5.49 -1.94
CA GLU A 132 -26.80 4.40 -1.18
C GLU A 132 -27.79 3.68 -0.23
N ALA A 133 -28.75 4.42 0.34
CA ALA A 133 -29.83 3.82 1.14
C ALA A 133 -30.81 3.02 0.26
N ALA A 134 -31.11 3.51 -0.94
CA ALA A 134 -31.94 2.79 -1.91
C ALA A 134 -31.26 1.50 -2.40
N GLU A 135 -29.97 1.54 -2.72
CA GLU A 135 -29.17 0.36 -3.09
C GLU A 135 -29.18 -0.70 -1.98
N ARG A 136 -28.89 -0.30 -0.74
CA ARG A 136 -28.96 -1.22 0.43
C ARG A 136 -30.35 -1.82 0.62
N THR A 137 -31.40 -1.07 0.33
CA THR A 137 -32.78 -1.56 0.42
C THR A 137 -33.06 -2.59 -0.67
N GLU A 138 -32.54 -2.40 -1.88
CA GLU A 138 -32.65 -3.36 -2.98
C GLU A 138 -31.85 -4.65 -2.72
N GLU A 139 -30.62 -4.52 -2.20
CA GLU A 139 -29.79 -5.65 -1.77
C GLU A 139 -30.50 -6.47 -0.68
N ARG A 140 -31.04 -5.81 0.35
CA ARG A 140 -31.79 -6.46 1.41
C ARG A 140 -33.04 -7.18 0.89
N LYS A 141 -33.79 -6.58 -0.06
CA LYS A 141 -34.93 -7.25 -0.71
C LYS A 141 -34.51 -8.52 -1.45
N LEU A 142 -33.30 -8.53 -2.05
CA LEU A 142 -32.75 -9.71 -2.73
C LEU A 142 -32.31 -10.78 -1.72
N GLU A 143 -31.67 -10.39 -0.62
CA GLU A 143 -31.31 -11.29 0.49
C GLU A 143 -32.55 -11.92 1.14
N GLU A 144 -33.60 -11.14 1.37
CA GLU A 144 -34.89 -11.63 1.88
C GLU A 144 -35.51 -12.66 0.90
N LYS A 145 -35.42 -12.42 -0.41
CA LYS A 145 -35.84 -13.39 -1.44
C LYS A 145 -34.97 -14.64 -1.47
N LEU A 146 -33.67 -14.51 -1.22
CA LEU A 146 -32.75 -15.66 -1.14
C LEU A 146 -33.07 -16.54 0.07
N LEU A 147 -33.30 -15.93 1.23
CA LEU A 147 -33.75 -16.60 2.45
C LEU A 147 -35.09 -17.29 2.24
N GLU A 148 -36.05 -16.63 1.59
CA GLU A 148 -37.36 -17.18 1.25
C GLU A 148 -37.23 -18.38 0.30
N ALA A 149 -36.46 -18.25 -0.79
CA ALA A 149 -36.24 -19.32 -1.75
C ALA A 149 -35.57 -20.55 -1.09
N ALA A 150 -34.61 -20.33 -0.21
CA ALA A 150 -33.97 -21.41 0.55
C ALA A 150 -34.92 -22.08 1.55
N ARG A 151 -35.84 -21.31 2.16
CA ARG A 151 -36.83 -21.81 3.11
C ARG A 151 -37.93 -22.63 2.43
N GLU A 152 -38.48 -22.12 1.33
CA GLU A 152 -39.57 -22.76 0.58
C GLU A 152 -39.07 -23.85 -0.37
N GLY A 153 -37.75 -23.93 -0.61
CA GLY A 153 -37.14 -24.93 -1.48
C GLY A 153 -37.20 -24.59 -2.97
N ASP A 154 -37.38 -23.32 -3.31
CA ASP A 154 -37.42 -22.83 -4.69
C ASP A 154 -36.00 -22.77 -5.28
N LEU A 155 -35.57 -23.92 -5.81
CA LEU A 155 -34.25 -24.08 -6.42
C LEU A 155 -34.05 -23.20 -7.65
N ALA A 156 -35.12 -22.87 -8.39
CA ALA A 156 -35.04 -22.07 -9.60
C ALA A 156 -34.72 -20.61 -9.26
N SER A 157 -35.50 -20.02 -8.34
CA SER A 157 -35.23 -18.66 -7.84
C SER A 157 -33.89 -18.58 -7.12
N LEU A 158 -33.55 -19.59 -6.30
CA LEU A 158 -32.26 -19.64 -5.60
C LEU A 158 -31.09 -19.70 -6.58
N SER A 159 -31.16 -20.53 -7.63
CA SER A 159 -30.11 -20.62 -8.64
C SER A 159 -30.00 -19.34 -9.45
N GLN A 160 -31.13 -18.71 -9.79
CA GLN A 160 -31.15 -17.43 -10.49
C GLN A 160 -30.51 -16.32 -9.65
N LEU A 161 -30.78 -16.27 -8.34
CA LEU A 161 -30.20 -15.27 -7.44
C LEU A 161 -28.69 -15.46 -7.23
N LEU A 162 -28.20 -16.69 -7.18
CA LEU A 162 -26.78 -17.01 -7.00
C LEU A 162 -25.94 -16.84 -8.28
N THR A 163 -26.56 -16.81 -9.46
CA THR A 163 -25.86 -16.70 -10.76
C THR A 163 -25.86 -15.29 -11.35
N LYS A 164 -26.40 -14.29 -10.64
CA LYS A 164 -26.35 -12.89 -11.07
C LYS A 164 -24.92 -12.34 -11.05
N ARG A 165 -24.63 -11.38 -11.95
CA ARG A 165 -23.32 -10.66 -12.03
C ARG A 165 -22.86 -10.08 -10.68
N LYS A 166 -23.80 -9.72 -9.79
CA LYS A 166 -23.54 -9.39 -8.38
C LYS A 166 -24.38 -10.34 -7.51
N PRO A 167 -23.82 -11.45 -7.00
CA PRO A 167 -24.57 -12.40 -6.19
C PRO A 167 -24.90 -11.79 -4.81
N SER A 168 -26.10 -12.06 -4.29
CA SER A 168 -26.47 -11.73 -2.90
C SER A 168 -25.52 -12.43 -1.93
N ASP A 169 -25.30 -11.85 -0.74
CA ASP A 169 -24.52 -12.53 0.29
C ASP A 169 -25.16 -13.88 0.64
N ILE A 170 -24.46 -14.96 0.32
CA ILE A 170 -24.92 -16.33 0.54
C ILE A 170 -25.04 -16.68 2.04
N ASN A 171 -24.40 -15.89 2.90
CA ASN A 171 -24.46 -16.00 4.35
C ASN A 171 -25.31 -14.89 5.00
N CYS A 172 -26.15 -14.18 4.23
CA CYS A 172 -27.09 -13.19 4.77
C CYS A 172 -27.95 -13.79 5.89
N THR A 173 -28.39 -12.99 6.87
CA THR A 173 -29.11 -13.53 8.03
C THR A 173 -30.49 -12.92 8.21
N ASP A 174 -31.46 -13.75 8.59
CA ASP A 174 -32.77 -13.27 9.04
C ASP A 174 -32.70 -12.58 10.44
N LEU A 175 -33.87 -12.15 10.95
CA LEU A 175 -33.97 -11.50 12.27
C LEU A 175 -33.46 -12.37 13.44
N LEU A 176 -33.42 -13.70 13.27
CA LEU A 176 -32.96 -14.68 14.25
C LEU A 176 -31.48 -15.07 14.04
N GLY A 177 -30.81 -14.53 13.02
CA GLY A 177 -29.44 -14.88 12.67
C GLY A 177 -29.33 -16.14 11.81
N ASN A 178 -30.42 -16.67 11.26
CA ASN A 178 -30.39 -17.85 10.40
C ASN A 178 -29.95 -17.46 8.99
N THR A 179 -28.99 -18.22 8.44
CA THR A 179 -28.57 -18.10 7.04
C THR A 179 -29.50 -18.86 6.09
N PRO A 180 -29.43 -18.65 4.76
CA PRO A 180 -30.16 -19.49 3.80
C PRO A 180 -29.92 -20.99 4.01
N LEU A 181 -28.72 -21.38 4.42
CA LEU A 181 -28.39 -22.78 4.74
C LEU A 181 -29.09 -23.27 6.01
N HIS A 182 -29.25 -22.44 7.04
CA HIS A 182 -30.07 -22.76 8.21
C HIS A 182 -31.54 -22.96 7.83
N CYS A 183 -32.09 -22.07 7.00
CA CYS A 183 -33.48 -22.17 6.52
C CYS A 183 -33.71 -23.46 5.71
N ALA A 184 -32.79 -23.78 4.79
CA ALA A 184 -32.84 -24.99 3.99
C ALA A 184 -32.67 -26.25 4.84
N ALA A 185 -31.74 -26.26 5.81
CA ALA A 185 -31.54 -27.38 6.73
C ALA A 185 -32.76 -27.61 7.63
N TYR A 186 -33.31 -26.54 8.20
CA TYR A 186 -34.49 -26.56 9.08
C TYR A 186 -35.75 -27.06 8.39
N ARG A 187 -35.92 -26.79 7.10
CA ARG A 187 -37.08 -27.26 6.31
C ARG A 187 -36.82 -28.55 5.55
N GLY A 188 -35.63 -29.14 5.64
CA GLY A 188 -35.30 -30.38 4.93
C GLY A 188 -35.08 -30.21 3.41
N GLN A 189 -34.77 -28.99 2.94
CA GLN A 189 -34.61 -28.65 1.53
C GLN A 189 -33.24 -29.07 0.98
N ARG A 190 -33.05 -30.38 0.76
CA ARG A 190 -31.76 -30.99 0.41
C ARG A 190 -31.10 -30.40 -0.85
N GLN A 191 -31.87 -30.15 -1.91
CA GLN A 191 -31.33 -29.61 -3.16
C GLN A 191 -30.87 -28.16 -3.02
N CYS A 192 -31.63 -27.34 -2.28
CA CYS A 192 -31.22 -25.97 -1.96
C CYS A 192 -29.99 -25.95 -1.06
N ALA A 193 -29.93 -26.81 -0.03
CA ALA A 193 -28.76 -26.94 0.83
C ALA A 193 -27.50 -27.38 0.04
N LEU A 194 -27.63 -28.33 -0.89
CA LEU A 194 -26.54 -28.73 -1.78
C LEU A 194 -26.04 -27.56 -2.63
N LYS A 195 -26.98 -26.84 -3.25
CA LYS A 195 -26.65 -25.71 -4.13
C LYS A 195 -25.97 -24.59 -3.34
N LEU A 196 -26.46 -24.28 -2.14
CA LEU A 196 -25.85 -23.30 -1.25
C LEU A 196 -24.42 -23.70 -0.84
N LEU A 197 -24.22 -24.96 -0.42
CA LEU A 197 -22.89 -25.47 -0.08
C LEU A 197 -21.91 -25.41 -1.27
N ASN A 198 -22.38 -25.79 -2.47
CA ASN A 198 -21.57 -25.72 -3.69
C ASN A 198 -21.24 -24.28 -4.13
N ASN A 199 -21.98 -23.28 -3.66
CA ASN A 199 -21.73 -21.85 -3.93
C ASN A 199 -21.08 -21.14 -2.74
N GLY A 200 -20.50 -21.88 -1.78
CA GLY A 200 -19.68 -21.31 -0.70
C GLY A 200 -20.42 -20.94 0.59
N ALA A 201 -21.66 -21.43 0.81
CA ALA A 201 -22.37 -21.21 2.07
C ALA A 201 -21.63 -21.86 3.25
N SER A 202 -21.42 -21.11 4.33
CA SER A 202 -20.72 -21.61 5.51
C SER A 202 -21.63 -22.53 6.34
N PRO A 203 -21.25 -23.81 6.54
CA PRO A 203 -22.00 -24.73 7.40
C PRO A 203 -21.75 -24.52 8.89
N TYR A 204 -20.72 -23.73 9.24
CA TYR A 204 -20.30 -23.51 10.63
C TYR A 204 -20.84 -22.20 11.23
N SER A 205 -21.51 -21.39 10.42
CA SER A 205 -22.16 -20.16 10.88
C SER A 205 -23.17 -20.49 11.96
N LYS A 206 -23.21 -19.66 13.02
CA LYS A 206 -24.12 -19.84 14.15
C LYS A 206 -25.18 -18.74 14.14
N ASN A 207 -26.43 -19.11 14.36
CA ASN A 207 -27.50 -18.15 14.59
C ASN A 207 -27.40 -17.48 15.97
N LYS A 208 -28.32 -16.57 16.31
CA LYS A 208 -28.31 -15.87 17.61
C LYS A 208 -28.49 -16.79 18.82
N ASN A 209 -28.96 -18.02 18.59
CA ASN A 209 -29.10 -19.06 19.62
C ASN A 209 -27.86 -19.98 19.71
N GLY A 210 -26.80 -19.69 18.94
CA GLY A 210 -25.57 -20.49 18.92
C GLY A 210 -25.66 -21.80 18.13
N GLN A 211 -26.74 -22.00 17.36
CA GLN A 211 -27.02 -23.22 16.59
C GLN A 211 -26.47 -23.09 15.17
N THR A 212 -25.92 -24.18 14.64
CA THR A 212 -25.47 -24.31 13.25
C THR A 212 -26.58 -24.87 12.35
N ALA A 213 -26.36 -24.84 11.03
CA ALA A 213 -27.29 -25.47 10.08
C ALA A 213 -27.47 -26.98 10.34
N LEU A 214 -26.43 -27.66 10.86
CA LEU A 214 -26.52 -29.06 11.26
C LEU A 214 -27.42 -29.26 12.49
N ASP A 215 -27.34 -28.36 13.46
CA ASP A 215 -28.15 -28.42 14.69
C ASP A 215 -29.64 -28.18 14.41
N LEU A 216 -29.95 -27.40 13.36
CA LEU A 216 -31.32 -27.14 12.91
C LEU A 216 -31.85 -28.16 11.90
N ALA A 217 -31.04 -29.10 11.43
CA ALA A 217 -31.41 -30.01 10.36
C ALA A 217 -32.68 -30.83 10.65
N SER A 218 -33.64 -30.79 9.72
CA SER A 218 -34.91 -31.53 9.83
C SER A 218 -34.70 -33.02 9.60
N GLY A 219 -34.48 -33.76 10.69
CA GLY A 219 -34.41 -35.21 10.71
C GLY A 219 -33.05 -35.79 10.33
N THR A 220 -32.90 -37.09 10.61
CA THR A 220 -31.63 -37.81 10.48
C THR A 220 -31.07 -37.85 9.06
N ALA A 221 -31.95 -37.86 8.04
CA ALA A 221 -31.54 -37.86 6.64
C ALA A 221 -30.92 -36.52 6.18
N MET A 222 -31.37 -35.39 6.73
CA MET A 222 -30.77 -34.07 6.47
C MET A 222 -29.48 -33.90 7.27
N GLN A 223 -29.43 -34.37 8.51
CA GLN A 223 -28.21 -34.37 9.32
C GLN A 223 -27.08 -35.16 8.65
N GLN A 224 -27.34 -36.40 8.23
CA GLN A 224 -26.35 -37.22 7.53
C GLN A 224 -25.93 -36.60 6.19
N PHE A 225 -26.86 -35.93 5.49
CA PHE A 225 -26.55 -35.25 4.24
C PHE A 225 -25.62 -34.04 4.46
N LEU A 226 -25.93 -33.21 5.45
CA LEU A 226 -25.08 -32.08 5.80
C LEU A 226 -23.73 -32.58 6.31
N GLU A 227 -23.67 -33.56 7.21
CA GLU A 227 -22.41 -34.19 7.64
C GLU A 227 -21.59 -34.70 6.46
N ALA A 228 -22.18 -35.45 5.54
CA ALA A 228 -21.47 -35.99 4.38
C ALA A 228 -20.91 -34.89 3.45
N ASN A 229 -21.62 -33.77 3.28
CA ASN A 229 -21.17 -32.66 2.43
C ASN A 229 -20.27 -31.66 3.17
N ILE A 230 -20.39 -31.55 4.50
CA ILE A 230 -19.47 -30.81 5.38
C ILE A 230 -18.12 -31.53 5.49
N HIS A 231 -18.08 -32.85 5.24
CA HIS A 231 -16.89 -33.70 5.36
C HIS A 231 -16.10 -33.97 4.07
N ARG A 232 -16.45 -33.37 2.93
CA ARG A 232 -15.53 -33.26 1.77
C ARG A 232 -14.59 -32.05 1.99
N VAL A 233 -13.27 -32.08 2.22
CA VAL A 233 -12.29 -33.05 2.73
C VAL A 233 -11.50 -32.30 3.83
N LYS A 234 -11.53 -32.79 5.08
CA LYS A 234 -10.68 -32.29 6.19
C LYS A 234 -10.07 -33.49 6.93
N ILE A 235 -8.85 -33.89 6.56
CA ILE A 235 -8.12 -34.99 7.23
C ILE A 235 -6.72 -34.49 7.61
N GLY A 236 -6.22 -34.91 8.78
CA GLY A 236 -4.84 -34.64 9.19
C GLY A 236 -3.82 -35.34 8.28
N LEU A 237 -2.96 -34.57 7.62
CA LEU A 237 -1.86 -35.04 6.77
C LEU A 237 -0.51 -34.75 7.45
N ARG A 238 0.45 -35.68 7.31
CA ARG A 238 1.83 -35.41 7.76
C ARG A 238 2.61 -34.75 6.65
N LYS A 239 3.25 -33.61 6.92
CA LYS A 239 4.09 -32.87 5.98
C LYS A 239 5.54 -32.87 6.45
N SER A 240 6.48 -33.03 5.53
CA SER A 240 7.91 -32.92 5.86
C SER A 240 8.37 -31.45 5.89
N SER A 241 9.24 -31.14 6.85
CA SER A 241 9.93 -29.85 6.98
C SER A 241 11.42 -30.04 6.79
N ARG A 242 12.06 -29.14 6.02
CA ARG A 242 13.50 -29.20 5.69
C ARG A 242 14.42 -29.12 6.92
N PHE A 243 13.92 -28.58 8.04
CA PHE A 243 14.71 -28.37 9.27
C PHE A 243 14.31 -29.26 10.45
N PHE A 244 13.09 -29.83 10.45
CA PHE A 244 12.55 -30.54 11.63
C PHE A 244 11.87 -31.88 11.31
N GLY A 245 12.02 -32.42 10.10
CA GLY A 245 11.43 -33.72 9.73
C GLY A 245 9.91 -33.70 9.56
N TRP A 246 9.26 -34.85 9.72
CA TRP A 246 7.82 -35.04 9.51
C TRP A 246 7.00 -34.49 10.68
N ARG A 247 6.04 -33.60 10.40
CA ARG A 247 5.08 -33.08 11.39
C ARG A 247 3.65 -33.29 10.91
N SER A 248 2.75 -33.57 11.85
CA SER A 248 1.32 -33.68 11.57
C SER A 248 0.71 -32.29 11.45
N TYR A 249 -0.04 -32.05 10.39
CA TYR A 249 -0.81 -30.84 10.17
C TYR A 249 -2.25 -31.18 9.82
N TRP A 250 -3.16 -30.28 10.17
CA TRP A 250 -4.53 -30.29 9.66
C TRP A 250 -4.54 -29.58 8.32
N VAL A 251 -4.78 -30.31 7.24
CA VAL A 251 -4.76 -29.79 5.88
C VAL A 251 -6.20 -29.62 5.40
N VAL A 252 -6.48 -28.46 4.82
CA VAL A 252 -7.78 -28.04 4.32
C VAL A 252 -7.62 -27.66 2.87
N LEU A 253 -8.48 -28.22 2.03
CA LEU A 253 -8.58 -27.91 0.61
C LEU A 253 -9.85 -27.11 0.40
N GLN A 254 -9.74 -25.89 -0.12
CA GLN A 254 -10.88 -25.00 -0.32
C GLN A 254 -10.61 -24.07 -1.50
N ASP A 255 -11.55 -24.00 -2.45
CA ASP A 255 -11.56 -23.02 -3.55
C ASP A 255 -10.22 -22.92 -4.31
N GLY A 256 -9.68 -24.06 -4.76
CA GLY A 256 -8.37 -24.11 -5.43
C GLY A 256 -7.14 -23.85 -4.53
N VAL A 257 -7.31 -23.67 -3.21
CA VAL A 257 -6.22 -23.37 -2.27
C VAL A 257 -6.05 -24.48 -1.23
N LEU A 258 -4.81 -24.95 -1.09
CA LEU A 258 -4.39 -25.89 -0.05
C LEU A 258 -3.82 -25.13 1.16
N SER A 259 -4.47 -25.22 2.31
CA SER A 259 -4.04 -24.58 3.57
C SER A 259 -3.70 -25.61 4.64
N TRP A 260 -2.78 -25.31 5.56
CA TRP A 260 -2.47 -26.20 6.68
C TRP A 260 -2.30 -25.50 8.02
N TYR A 261 -2.70 -26.20 9.08
CA TYR A 261 -2.84 -25.72 10.44
C TYR A 261 -2.19 -26.68 11.44
N SER A 262 -1.80 -26.17 12.61
CA SER A 262 -1.22 -27.00 13.67
C SER A 262 -2.28 -27.81 14.43
N LYS A 263 -3.52 -27.31 14.51
CA LYS A 263 -4.64 -27.92 15.23
C LYS A 263 -5.92 -27.90 14.38
N GLN A 264 -6.82 -28.85 14.66
CA GLN A 264 -8.13 -28.94 14.01
C GLN A 264 -9.01 -27.72 14.30
N SER A 265 -8.98 -27.23 15.54
CA SER A 265 -9.72 -26.03 15.96
C SER A 265 -9.30 -24.78 15.17
N ASP A 266 -8.01 -24.67 14.88
CA ASP A 266 -7.42 -23.55 14.14
C ASP A 266 -7.82 -23.59 12.67
N ALA A 267 -7.87 -24.81 12.09
CA ALA A 267 -8.39 -25.04 10.75
C ALA A 267 -9.90 -24.75 10.64
N ALA A 268 -10.68 -25.08 11.68
CA ALA A 268 -12.12 -24.85 11.71
C ALA A 268 -12.49 -23.37 11.85
N ALA A 269 -11.71 -22.62 12.64
CA ALA A 269 -11.90 -21.18 12.84
C ALA A 269 -11.09 -20.30 11.85
N ASN A 270 -10.34 -20.92 10.93
CA ASN A 270 -9.47 -20.24 9.97
C ASN A 270 -8.47 -19.23 10.60
N VAL A 271 -7.93 -19.58 11.77
CA VAL A 271 -6.99 -18.74 12.53
C VAL A 271 -5.63 -19.44 12.66
N ARG A 272 -4.55 -18.68 12.83
CA ARG A 272 -3.18 -19.22 13.07
C ARG A 272 -2.69 -20.20 11.98
N ARG A 273 -3.05 -19.92 10.72
CA ARG A 273 -2.63 -20.69 9.54
C ARG A 273 -1.11 -20.80 9.46
N GLN A 274 -0.60 -22.00 9.24
CA GLN A 274 0.85 -22.28 9.17
C GLN A 274 1.41 -22.14 7.75
N GLY A 275 0.53 -22.15 6.75
CA GLY A 275 0.84 -21.85 5.35
C GLY A 275 -0.32 -22.22 4.43
N CYS A 276 -0.27 -21.71 3.21
CA CYS A 276 -1.19 -22.04 2.13
C CYS A 276 -0.50 -21.99 0.76
N LYS A 277 -1.07 -22.69 -0.22
CA LYS A 277 -0.64 -22.70 -1.62
C LYS A 277 -1.85 -22.76 -2.54
N SER A 278 -1.85 -21.92 -3.58
CA SER A 278 -2.75 -22.10 -4.72
C SER A 278 -2.36 -23.36 -5.48
N LEU A 279 -3.37 -24.04 -6.02
CA LEU A 279 -3.23 -25.26 -6.80
C LEU A 279 -3.27 -25.00 -8.31
N THR A 280 -3.33 -23.75 -8.77
CA THR A 280 -3.24 -23.42 -10.21
C THR A 280 -1.99 -24.08 -10.81
N ASN A 281 -2.16 -24.85 -11.89
CA ASN A 281 -1.10 -25.62 -12.57
C ASN A 281 -0.24 -26.49 -11.61
N SER A 282 -0.84 -27.02 -10.54
CA SER A 282 -0.15 -27.92 -9.63
C SER A 282 -0.23 -29.38 -10.08
N HIS A 283 0.86 -30.13 -9.87
CA HIS A 283 0.96 -31.53 -10.25
C HIS A 283 1.36 -32.40 -9.07
N CYS A 284 0.67 -33.53 -8.92
CA CYS A 284 1.00 -34.55 -7.93
C CYS A 284 1.89 -35.64 -8.54
N LEU A 285 2.94 -36.03 -7.81
CA LEU A 285 3.88 -37.09 -8.18
C LEU A 285 3.82 -38.21 -7.13
N VAL A 286 3.67 -39.45 -7.61
CA VAL A 286 3.68 -40.67 -6.79
C VAL A 286 4.85 -41.54 -7.22
N ARG A 287 5.62 -42.07 -6.27
CA ARG A 287 6.72 -42.99 -6.55
C ARG A 287 6.22 -44.45 -6.51
N PRO A 288 6.64 -45.31 -7.44
CA PRO A 288 6.29 -46.74 -7.41
C PRO A 288 6.78 -47.40 -6.11
N GLY A 289 5.90 -48.09 -5.38
CA GLY A 289 6.22 -48.82 -4.15
C GLY A 289 6.02 -48.06 -2.82
N GLU A 290 5.53 -46.81 -2.82
CA GLU A 290 5.31 -46.02 -1.60
C GLU A 290 3.82 -45.67 -1.35
N ASP A 291 3.02 -46.61 -0.84
CA ASP A 291 1.54 -46.50 -0.77
C ASP A 291 0.98 -45.40 0.14
N CYS A 292 1.82 -44.81 0.99
CA CYS A 292 1.43 -43.77 1.94
C CYS A 292 1.92 -42.36 1.55
N PHE A 293 2.64 -42.20 0.44
CA PHE A 293 3.34 -40.96 0.11
C PHE A 293 2.93 -40.38 -1.24
N PHE A 294 2.90 -39.05 -1.30
CA PHE A 294 2.79 -38.30 -2.55
C PHE A 294 3.49 -36.94 -2.41
N THR A 295 3.89 -36.37 -3.55
CA THR A 295 4.56 -35.07 -3.62
C THR A 295 3.73 -34.12 -4.46
N LEU A 296 3.49 -32.92 -3.96
CA LEU A 296 2.83 -31.84 -4.68
C LEU A 296 3.89 -30.85 -5.18
N LYS A 297 3.92 -30.62 -6.49
CA LYS A 297 4.69 -29.54 -7.12
C LYS A 297 3.72 -28.42 -7.51
N CYS A 298 3.90 -27.23 -6.93
CA CYS A 298 3.12 -26.04 -7.23
C CYS A 298 3.74 -25.25 -8.40
N PHE A 299 2.98 -24.31 -8.99
CA PHE A 299 3.45 -23.49 -10.13
C PHE A 299 4.66 -22.60 -9.81
N ASP A 300 4.82 -22.20 -8.55
CA ASP A 300 5.92 -21.37 -8.06
C ASP A 300 7.22 -22.18 -7.80
N ASP A 301 7.32 -23.37 -8.40
CA ASP A 301 8.37 -24.38 -8.18
C ASP A 301 8.53 -24.85 -6.73
N SER A 302 7.59 -24.53 -5.83
CA SER A 302 7.60 -25.08 -4.48
C SER A 302 7.18 -26.56 -4.47
N VAL A 303 7.94 -27.37 -3.74
CA VAL A 303 7.73 -28.82 -3.63
C VAL A 303 7.37 -29.19 -2.19
N HIS A 304 6.24 -29.87 -2.02
CA HIS A 304 5.70 -30.28 -0.74
C HIS A 304 5.49 -31.80 -0.70
N HIS A 305 6.00 -32.46 0.35
CA HIS A 305 5.87 -33.91 0.50
C HIS A 305 4.85 -34.21 1.60
N PHE A 306 3.90 -35.09 1.28
CA PHE A 306 2.81 -35.46 2.17
C PHE A 306 2.81 -36.97 2.41
N LYS A 307 2.42 -37.34 3.64
CA LYS A 307 2.24 -38.72 4.07
C LYS A 307 0.86 -38.92 4.69
N VAL A 308 0.16 -39.92 4.20
CA VAL A 308 -1.15 -40.37 4.64
C VAL A 308 -1.01 -41.34 5.82
N SER A 309 -2.02 -41.42 6.70
CA SER A 309 -1.99 -42.29 7.87
C SER A 309 -2.03 -43.78 7.46
N PRO A 310 -1.20 -44.66 8.04
CA PRO A 310 -1.17 -46.08 7.68
C PRO A 310 -2.30 -46.93 8.30
N ARG A 311 -3.21 -46.33 9.08
CA ARG A 311 -4.18 -47.08 9.93
C ARG A 311 -5.53 -47.36 9.27
N ALA A 312 -5.81 -46.77 8.12
CA ALA A 312 -7.02 -46.99 7.34
C ALA A 312 -6.60 -46.92 5.88
N ASP A 313 -6.88 -47.97 5.11
CA ASP A 313 -6.55 -48.16 3.69
C ASP A 313 -5.73 -47.01 3.05
N PRO A 314 -4.39 -47.07 3.18
CA PRO A 314 -3.52 -45.94 2.83
C PRO A 314 -3.54 -45.63 1.34
N GLU A 315 -3.77 -46.66 0.51
CA GLU A 315 -3.85 -46.53 -0.93
C GLU A 315 -5.13 -45.81 -1.36
N ALA A 316 -6.28 -46.22 -0.81
CA ALA A 316 -7.55 -45.53 -1.05
C ALA A 316 -7.54 -44.09 -0.51
N THR A 317 -6.95 -43.87 0.66
CA THR A 317 -6.89 -42.53 1.26
C THR A 317 -5.94 -41.61 0.49
N ARG A 318 -4.79 -42.13 0.00
CA ARG A 318 -3.89 -41.39 -0.89
C ARG A 318 -4.58 -41.06 -2.21
N LYS A 319 -5.29 -42.03 -2.80
CA LYS A 319 -6.05 -41.83 -4.04
C LYS A 319 -7.10 -40.73 -3.88
N ALA A 320 -7.90 -40.75 -2.81
CA ALA A 320 -8.89 -39.71 -2.54
C ALA A 320 -8.27 -38.30 -2.40
N TRP A 321 -7.07 -38.19 -1.82
CA TRP A 321 -6.34 -36.92 -1.76
C TRP A 321 -5.82 -36.45 -3.12
N LEU A 322 -5.35 -37.37 -3.96
CA LEU A 322 -4.88 -37.06 -5.31
C LEU A 322 -6.04 -36.58 -6.18
N ASP A 323 -7.17 -37.30 -6.15
CA ASP A 323 -8.38 -36.97 -6.90
C ASP A 323 -8.90 -35.57 -6.49
N ALA A 324 -8.93 -35.28 -5.17
CA ALA A 324 -9.36 -33.97 -4.67
C ALA A 324 -8.40 -32.82 -5.05
N LEU A 325 -7.08 -33.06 -4.98
CA LEU A 325 -6.08 -32.08 -5.38
C LEU A 325 -6.13 -31.79 -6.89
N GLU A 326 -6.39 -32.81 -7.70
CA GLU A 326 -6.55 -32.67 -9.15
C GLU A 326 -7.84 -31.91 -9.49
N GLU A 327 -8.96 -32.22 -8.84
CA GLU A 327 -10.23 -31.49 -8.98
C GLU A 327 -10.08 -30.01 -8.62
N HIS A 328 -9.42 -29.69 -7.51
CA HIS A 328 -9.18 -28.31 -7.10
C HIS A 328 -8.10 -27.59 -7.93
N SER A 329 -7.12 -28.31 -8.48
CA SER A 329 -6.15 -27.78 -9.44
C SER A 329 -6.85 -27.39 -10.75
N ALA A 330 -7.73 -28.27 -11.25
CA ALA A 330 -8.55 -28.01 -12.43
C ALA A 330 -9.53 -26.84 -12.19
N TYR A 331 -10.19 -26.80 -11.04
CA TYR A 331 -11.04 -25.68 -10.62
C TYR A 331 -10.25 -24.34 -10.61
N SER A 332 -9.09 -24.31 -9.96
CA SER A 332 -8.23 -23.11 -9.88
C SER A 332 -7.75 -22.64 -11.27
N THR A 333 -7.43 -23.58 -12.15
CA THR A 333 -6.90 -23.29 -13.51
C THR A 333 -8.01 -22.82 -14.46
N HIS A 334 -9.22 -23.36 -14.34
CA HIS A 334 -10.38 -22.98 -15.16
C HIS A 334 -10.92 -21.58 -14.80
N TYR A 335 -10.90 -21.21 -13.51
CA TYR A 335 -11.37 -19.88 -13.09
C TYR A 335 -10.30 -18.78 -13.30
N CYS A 336 -9.00 -19.11 -13.22
CA CYS A 336 -7.93 -18.16 -13.60
C CYS A 336 -7.88 -17.86 -15.11
N SER A 337 -8.32 -18.78 -15.98
CA SER A 337 -8.32 -18.57 -17.43
C SER A 337 -9.53 -17.78 -17.94
N GLN A 338 -10.67 -17.80 -17.22
CA GLN A 338 -11.85 -17.02 -17.61
C GLN A 338 -11.74 -15.51 -17.36
N GLU A 339 -10.83 -15.04 -16.51
CA GLU A 339 -10.62 -13.61 -16.27
C GLU A 339 -9.57 -12.97 -17.23
N GLN A 340 -8.96 -13.76 -18.13
CA GLN A 340 -7.94 -13.26 -19.07
C GLN A 340 -8.41 -13.04 -20.51
N ASP A 341 -9.64 -13.43 -20.88
CA ASP A 341 -10.16 -13.35 -22.27
C ASP A 341 -11.33 -12.37 -22.48
N SER A 342 -11.47 -11.33 -21.64
CA SER A 342 -12.45 -10.27 -21.90
C SER A 342 -11.83 -8.89 -21.76
N GLU A 343 -10.95 -8.53 -22.68
CA GLU A 343 -10.73 -7.17 -23.19
C GLU A 343 -9.54 -7.20 -24.15
N GLU A 344 -9.79 -7.61 -25.40
CA GLU A 344 -9.17 -7.11 -26.63
C GLU A 344 -9.67 -7.99 -27.78
N GLU A 345 -10.74 -7.56 -28.46
CA GLU A 345 -10.99 -7.74 -29.90
C GLU A 345 -12.44 -7.33 -30.22
N GLU A 346 -12.66 -6.03 -30.45
CA GLU A 346 -13.63 -5.58 -31.45
C GLU A 346 -12.88 -4.67 -32.39
N GLU A 347 -12.62 -5.16 -33.61
CA GLU A 347 -12.95 -4.51 -34.87
C GLU A 347 -12.40 -5.36 -36.03
N GLU A 348 -13.26 -6.21 -36.61
CA GLU A 348 -13.50 -6.25 -38.06
C GLU A 348 -14.63 -7.27 -38.37
N GLU A 349 -15.73 -6.75 -38.91
CA GLU A 349 -16.92 -7.48 -39.35
C GLU A 349 -16.62 -8.33 -40.60
N GLU A 350 -17.09 -9.58 -40.64
CA GLU A 350 -18.04 -10.12 -41.64
C GLU A 350 -18.00 -11.67 -41.78
N GLN A 351 -19.21 -12.24 -41.91
CA GLN A 351 -19.57 -13.59 -42.38
C GLN A 351 -19.44 -14.80 -41.43
N VAL A 352 -20.57 -15.08 -40.77
CA VAL A 352 -20.96 -16.41 -40.27
C VAL A 352 -21.41 -17.30 -41.43
N MET A 353 -20.87 -18.53 -41.52
CA MET A 353 -21.65 -19.70 -41.89
C MET A 353 -21.10 -21.00 -41.26
N SER A 354 -22.03 -21.73 -40.65
CA SER A 354 -21.89 -22.93 -39.79
C SER A 354 -21.45 -24.19 -40.53
N LEU A 355 -20.76 -25.09 -39.81
CA LEU A 355 -20.63 -26.51 -40.18
C LEU A 355 -20.68 -27.41 -38.93
N GLY A 356 -21.88 -27.54 -38.38
CA GLY A 356 -22.31 -28.85 -37.89
C GLY A 356 -22.52 -29.73 -39.11
N ASP A 357 -21.49 -30.48 -39.48
CA ASP A 357 -21.53 -31.68 -40.32
C ASP A 357 -20.08 -32.15 -40.52
N LEU A 358 -19.52 -32.87 -39.54
CA LEU A 358 -18.39 -33.80 -39.68
C LEU A 358 -18.03 -34.55 -38.38
N SER A 359 -18.90 -34.56 -37.36
CA SER A 359 -18.76 -35.44 -36.19
C SER A 359 -19.08 -36.92 -36.49
N GLU A 360 -19.18 -37.30 -37.76
CA GLU A 360 -19.43 -38.67 -38.20
C GLU A 360 -18.29 -39.18 -39.09
N SER A 361 -17.07 -39.09 -38.57
CA SER A 361 -16.05 -40.07 -38.92
C SER A 361 -15.08 -40.21 -37.77
N LEU A 362 -14.97 -41.45 -37.29
CA LEU A 362 -13.88 -41.99 -36.49
C LEU A 362 -14.07 -41.95 -34.96
N GLN A 363 -15.23 -42.44 -34.54
CA GLN A 363 -15.26 -43.44 -33.50
C GLN A 363 -14.77 -44.78 -34.09
N ASN A 364 -13.48 -45.11 -33.91
CA ASN A 364 -13.02 -46.47 -33.55
C ASN A 364 -11.49 -46.56 -33.41
N LYS A 365 -11.07 -46.64 -32.14
CA LYS A 365 -10.09 -47.55 -31.54
C LYS A 365 -8.72 -47.78 -32.20
N GLY A 366 -7.69 -47.53 -31.38
CA GLY A 366 -6.52 -48.42 -31.28
C GLY A 366 -5.21 -47.73 -30.88
N ASP A 367 -4.93 -47.72 -29.57
CA ASP A 367 -3.63 -47.85 -28.88
C ASP A 367 -2.44 -46.92 -29.19
N GLY A 368 -1.82 -46.39 -28.12
CA GLY A 368 -0.69 -45.43 -28.13
C GLY A 368 0.65 -45.95 -28.69
N PRO A 369 1.77 -45.19 -28.61
CA PRO A 369 2.29 -44.65 -27.34
C PRO A 369 2.94 -43.24 -27.36
N VAL A 370 2.95 -42.62 -26.17
CA VAL A 370 4.08 -41.97 -25.47
C VAL A 370 5.28 -41.43 -26.28
N CYS A 371 5.53 -40.12 -26.10
CA CYS A 371 6.82 -39.40 -26.02
C CYS A 371 7.74 -39.38 -27.26
N GLN A 372 8.01 -38.18 -27.81
CA GLN A 372 9.36 -37.60 -27.73
C GLN A 372 9.43 -36.16 -28.21
N GLN A 373 10.36 -35.49 -27.56
CA GLN A 373 10.70 -34.08 -27.62
C GLN A 373 11.96 -33.97 -28.48
N ALA A 374 11.80 -33.71 -29.77
CA ALA A 374 12.81 -33.27 -30.74
C ALA A 374 12.08 -33.16 -32.08
N ASP A 375 12.18 -32.03 -32.78
CA ASP A 375 12.10 -31.92 -34.27
C ASP A 375 11.67 -30.51 -34.72
N ILE A 376 12.49 -29.51 -34.40
CA ILE A 376 12.49 -28.24 -35.13
C ILE A 376 13.79 -28.09 -35.97
N SER A 377 14.66 -29.10 -35.98
CA SER A 377 15.93 -29.05 -36.72
C SER A 377 15.90 -29.74 -38.10
N GLU A 378 14.94 -30.63 -38.37
CA GLU A 378 14.91 -31.38 -39.64
C GLU A 378 14.12 -30.68 -40.78
N SER A 379 13.14 -29.85 -40.44
CA SER A 379 12.30 -29.20 -41.47
C SER A 379 13.08 -28.19 -42.31
N THR A 380 14.14 -27.57 -41.79
CA THR A 380 14.94 -26.58 -42.55
C THR A 380 15.93 -27.22 -43.52
N HIS A 381 16.37 -28.47 -43.29
CA HIS A 381 17.27 -29.18 -44.19
C HIS A 381 16.56 -29.68 -45.46
N MET A 382 15.30 -30.08 -45.35
CA MET A 382 14.51 -30.60 -46.48
C MET A 382 14.17 -29.50 -47.50
N TYR A 383 13.79 -28.30 -47.05
CA TYR A 383 13.57 -27.16 -47.93
C TYR A 383 14.87 -26.66 -48.60
N LEU A 384 16.01 -26.79 -47.93
CA LEU A 384 17.32 -26.37 -48.46
C LEU A 384 17.81 -27.30 -49.60
N LEU A 385 17.56 -28.61 -49.48
CA LEU A 385 17.85 -29.59 -50.54
C LEU A 385 16.96 -29.41 -51.77
N CYS A 386 15.70 -29.04 -51.58
CA CYS A 386 14.78 -28.73 -52.68
C CYS A 386 15.18 -27.44 -53.44
N PHE A 387 15.65 -26.42 -52.72
CA PHE A 387 16.11 -25.15 -53.32
C PHE A 387 17.44 -25.29 -54.09
N MET A 388 18.31 -26.21 -53.68
CA MET A 388 19.62 -26.44 -54.32
C MET A 388 19.52 -27.19 -55.66
N HIS A 389 18.38 -27.80 -55.98
CA HIS A 389 18.20 -28.57 -57.21
C HIS A 389 17.71 -27.73 -58.40
N GLN A 390 17.33 -26.47 -58.19
CA GLN A 390 16.60 -25.67 -59.21
C GLN A 390 17.37 -24.48 -59.79
N PHE A 391 18.53 -24.09 -59.24
CA PHE A 391 19.35 -23.00 -59.78
C PHE A 391 20.83 -23.39 -59.92
N GLY A 392 21.30 -23.39 -61.17
CA GLY A 392 22.67 -23.66 -61.53
C GLY A 392 23.70 -22.71 -60.91
N VAL A 393 24.92 -23.23 -60.83
CA VAL A 393 26.12 -22.71 -60.18
C VAL A 393 26.55 -21.34 -60.73
N TYR A 394 25.98 -20.21 -60.29
CA TYR A 394 26.58 -18.87 -60.50
C TYR A 394 25.93 -17.76 -59.64
N GLN A 395 25.98 -17.84 -58.31
CA GLN A 395 25.97 -16.67 -57.38
C GLN A 395 26.09 -17.07 -55.89
N PHE A 396 27.10 -17.88 -55.54
CA PHE A 396 27.23 -18.46 -54.20
C PHE A 396 27.66 -17.52 -53.06
N ARG A 397 28.02 -16.26 -53.35
CA ARG A 397 28.52 -15.30 -52.33
C ARG A 397 27.45 -14.38 -51.73
N ARG A 398 26.41 -14.02 -52.50
CA ARG A 398 25.34 -13.12 -52.02
C ARG A 398 24.29 -13.87 -51.17
N LEU A 399 23.99 -15.13 -51.51
CA LEU A 399 22.99 -15.93 -50.79
C LEU A 399 23.41 -16.28 -49.36
N LYS A 400 24.71 -16.51 -49.10
CA LYS A 400 25.24 -16.77 -47.75
C LYS A 400 25.09 -15.57 -46.81
N VAL A 401 25.25 -14.35 -47.33
CA VAL A 401 25.07 -13.12 -46.54
C VAL A 401 23.59 -12.94 -46.19
N VAL A 402 22.70 -13.18 -47.15
CA VAL A 402 21.24 -13.09 -46.91
C VAL A 402 20.78 -14.13 -45.88
N LEU A 403 21.26 -15.38 -45.96
CA LEU A 403 20.96 -16.41 -44.96
C LEU A 403 21.51 -16.08 -43.57
N PHE A 404 22.72 -15.51 -43.48
CA PHE A 404 23.30 -15.08 -42.22
C PHE A 404 22.54 -13.90 -41.61
N CYS A 405 22.13 -12.93 -42.42
CA CYS A 405 21.28 -11.82 -42.00
C CYS A 405 19.90 -12.30 -41.54
N LEU A 406 19.26 -13.24 -42.25
CA LEU A 406 17.99 -13.82 -41.82
C LEU A 406 18.12 -14.58 -40.49
N TYR A 407 19.20 -15.32 -40.29
CA TYR A 407 19.47 -16.01 -39.03
C TYR A 407 19.63 -15.03 -37.86
N ILE A 408 20.38 -13.94 -38.05
CA ILE A 408 20.53 -12.88 -37.04
C ILE A 408 19.19 -12.20 -36.76
N VAL A 409 18.42 -11.88 -37.80
CA VAL A 409 17.09 -11.27 -37.64
C VAL A 409 16.16 -12.20 -36.87
N CYS A 410 16.14 -13.51 -37.18
CA CYS A 410 15.37 -14.50 -36.42
C CYS A 410 15.83 -14.57 -34.95
N ALA A 411 17.14 -14.57 -34.69
CA ALA A 411 17.68 -14.57 -33.34
C ALA A 411 17.32 -13.29 -32.57
N CYS A 412 17.35 -12.12 -33.22
CA CYS A 412 16.95 -10.84 -32.64
C CYS A 412 15.45 -10.79 -32.34
N VAL A 413 14.60 -11.29 -33.25
CA VAL A 413 13.15 -11.40 -33.04
C VAL A 413 12.86 -12.34 -31.86
N HIS A 414 13.53 -13.50 -31.80
CA HIS A 414 13.38 -14.43 -30.69
C HIS A 414 13.84 -13.81 -29.35
N LEU A 415 14.93 -13.05 -29.33
CA LEU A 415 15.37 -12.31 -28.14
C LEU A 415 14.39 -11.21 -27.73
N CYS A 416 13.81 -10.50 -28.71
CA CYS A 416 12.82 -9.45 -28.46
C CYS A 416 11.51 -10.04 -27.92
N VAL A 417 11.06 -11.17 -28.45
CA VAL A 417 9.87 -11.91 -27.99
C VAL A 417 10.11 -12.47 -26.58
N CYS A 418 11.26 -13.11 -26.32
CA CYS A 418 11.60 -13.54 -24.96
C CYS A 418 11.71 -12.35 -24.00
N GLY A 419 12.28 -11.22 -24.44
CA GLY A 419 12.36 -10.00 -23.66
C GLY A 419 10.99 -9.34 -23.41
N ALA A 420 10.04 -9.49 -24.33
CA ALA A 420 8.66 -9.04 -24.18
C ALA A 420 7.89 -9.96 -23.21
N GLN A 421 8.06 -11.27 -23.31
CA GLN A 421 7.49 -12.26 -22.37
C GLN A 421 8.00 -12.04 -20.94
N VAL A 422 9.30 -11.79 -20.75
CA VAL A 422 9.85 -11.46 -19.41
C VAL A 422 9.31 -10.13 -18.89
N ARG A 423 9.06 -9.15 -19.77
CA ARG A 423 8.43 -7.87 -19.39
C ARG A 423 6.95 -8.03 -19.04
N SER A 424 6.20 -8.84 -19.79
CA SER A 424 4.80 -9.21 -19.49
C SER A 424 4.70 -9.91 -18.14
N LEU A 425 5.55 -10.92 -17.91
CA LEU A 425 5.58 -11.66 -16.65
C LEU A 425 5.94 -10.76 -15.45
N LYS A 426 6.80 -9.76 -15.66
CA LYS A 426 7.18 -8.78 -14.63
C LYS A 426 6.08 -7.75 -14.38
N LEU A 427 5.30 -7.40 -15.41
CA LEU A 427 4.14 -6.53 -15.31
C LEU A 427 3.00 -7.25 -14.57
N GLU A 428 2.70 -8.50 -14.92
CA GLU A 428 1.75 -9.37 -14.22
C GLU A 428 2.12 -9.54 -12.75
N GLN A 429 3.41 -9.78 -12.44
CA GLN A 429 3.90 -9.82 -11.06
C GLN A 429 3.69 -8.50 -10.30
N GLU A 430 3.73 -7.35 -10.97
CA GLU A 430 3.55 -6.05 -10.33
C GLU A 430 2.06 -5.69 -10.19
N VAL A 431 1.23 -6.08 -11.15
CA VAL A 431 -0.24 -5.97 -11.09
C VAL A 431 -0.78 -6.83 -9.95
N GLU A 432 -0.31 -8.07 -9.82
CA GLU A 432 -0.74 -8.97 -8.73
C GLU A 432 -0.31 -8.45 -7.35
N LYS A 433 0.89 -7.88 -7.23
CA LYS A 433 1.31 -7.20 -5.99
C LYS A 433 0.41 -6.01 -5.66
N ASN A 434 0.02 -5.22 -6.66
CA ASN A 434 -0.89 -4.09 -6.48
C ASN A 434 -2.31 -4.54 -6.10
N LYS A 435 -2.79 -5.67 -6.65
CA LYS A 435 -4.08 -6.29 -6.27
C LYS A 435 -4.07 -6.75 -4.82
N ILE A 436 -3.06 -7.52 -4.41
CA ILE A 436 -2.87 -7.97 -3.02
C ILE A 436 -2.74 -6.78 -2.07
N LEU A 437 -2.04 -5.73 -2.48
CA LEU A 437 -1.90 -4.49 -1.72
C LEU A 437 -3.24 -3.76 -1.55
N SER A 438 -4.04 -3.69 -2.62
CA SER A 438 -5.38 -3.08 -2.59
C SER A 438 -6.35 -3.86 -1.71
N GLU A 439 -6.36 -5.19 -1.79
CA GLU A 439 -7.18 -6.07 -0.95
C GLU A 439 -6.75 -6.00 0.53
N ALA A 440 -5.45 -5.90 0.80
CA ALA A 440 -4.92 -5.68 2.14
C ALA A 440 -5.36 -4.31 2.69
N LEU A 441 -5.29 -3.24 1.87
CA LEU A 441 -5.77 -1.90 2.23
C LEU A 441 -7.27 -1.86 2.50
N GLN A 442 -8.07 -2.62 1.74
CA GLN A 442 -9.52 -2.74 1.92
C GLN A 442 -9.89 -3.50 3.20
N THR A 443 -9.15 -4.56 3.53
CA THR A 443 -9.34 -5.32 4.77
C THR A 443 -8.93 -4.51 6.00
N LEU A 444 -7.87 -3.72 5.87
CA LEU A 444 -7.44 -2.75 6.89
C LEU A 444 -8.44 -1.61 7.09
N ALA A 445 -9.13 -1.20 6.02
CA ALA A 445 -10.18 -0.19 6.06
C ALA A 445 -11.39 -0.65 6.89
N THR A 446 -11.83 -1.89 6.70
CA THR A 446 -12.92 -2.48 7.48
C THR A 446 -12.52 -2.70 8.93
N GLU A 447 -11.31 -3.20 9.20
CA GLU A 447 -10.78 -3.29 10.58
C GLU A 447 -10.72 -1.92 11.28
N HIS A 448 -10.32 -0.86 10.56
CA HIS A 448 -10.26 0.51 11.10
C HIS A 448 -11.65 1.05 11.45
N HIS A 449 -12.62 0.84 10.55
CA HIS A 449 -14.00 1.29 10.74
C HIS A 449 -14.66 0.59 11.93
N GLU A 450 -14.40 -0.71 12.12
CA GLU A 450 -14.85 -1.47 13.28
C GLU A 450 -14.16 -0.99 14.59
N LEU A 451 -12.86 -0.65 14.53
CA LEU A 451 -12.12 -0.07 15.65
C LEU A 451 -12.62 1.33 16.03
N GLU A 452 -12.86 2.24 15.08
CA GLU A 452 -13.42 3.57 15.34
C GLU A 452 -14.81 3.49 15.98
N GLN A 453 -15.66 2.58 15.49
CA GLN A 453 -16.98 2.34 16.09
C GLN A 453 -16.89 1.76 17.52
N SER A 454 -15.78 1.11 17.87
CA SER A 454 -15.54 0.60 19.22
C SER A 454 -15.00 1.67 20.18
N VAL A 455 -14.19 2.63 19.71
CA VAL A 455 -13.65 3.74 20.52
C VAL A 455 -14.72 4.78 20.84
N VAL A 456 -15.61 5.08 19.88
CA VAL A 456 -16.72 6.05 20.07
C VAL A 456 -17.79 5.52 21.06
N LYS A 457 -17.86 4.20 21.29
CA LYS A 457 -18.75 3.61 22.30
C LYS A 457 -18.21 3.68 23.74
N GLY A 458 -17.01 4.22 23.95
CA GLY A 458 -16.34 4.31 25.25
C GLY A 458 -16.47 5.65 26.00
N SER A 459 -17.06 6.70 25.40
CA SER A 459 -17.16 8.02 26.03
C SER A 459 -18.57 8.61 25.91
N SER A 460 -19.19 8.96 27.05
CA SER A 460 -20.48 9.65 27.11
C SER A 460 -20.41 11.08 26.55
N PRO A 461 -21.50 11.59 25.93
CA PRO A 461 -21.50 12.87 25.22
C PRO A 461 -21.80 14.05 26.16
N ARG A 462 -21.11 15.18 25.95
CA ARG A 462 -21.51 16.50 26.48
C ARG A 462 -21.89 17.44 25.33
N SER A 463 -23.19 17.73 25.31
CA SER A 463 -23.90 18.95 24.90
C SER A 463 -23.51 19.67 23.60
N ALA A 464 -24.45 19.61 22.67
CA ALA A 464 -24.67 20.51 21.56
C ALA A 464 -24.85 21.99 21.97
N LEU A 465 -24.35 22.90 21.15
CA LEU A 465 -25.02 24.16 20.84
C LEU A 465 -24.96 24.37 19.32
N SER A 466 -26.13 24.72 18.78
CA SER A 466 -26.47 24.96 17.38
C SER A 466 -26.17 26.40 17.01
N ASP A 467 -25.56 26.62 15.85
CA ASP A 467 -25.53 27.92 15.19
C ASP A 467 -26.23 27.79 13.83
N ASP A 468 -27.42 28.39 13.72
CA ASP A 468 -28.05 28.77 12.47
C ASP A 468 -28.37 30.27 12.54
N ASP A 469 -28.26 30.91 11.37
CA ASP A 469 -28.77 32.24 10.96
C ASP A 469 -27.99 33.53 11.37
N PHE A 470 -27.25 34.13 10.42
CA PHE A 470 -27.73 35.20 9.49
C PHE A 470 -26.64 36.24 9.06
N HIS A 471 -26.45 36.34 7.73
CA HIS A 471 -26.01 37.41 6.80
C HIS A 471 -25.06 38.61 7.14
N ASP A 472 -24.08 38.78 6.23
CA ASP A 472 -23.51 39.99 5.56
C ASP A 472 -23.70 41.40 6.15
N ALA A 473 -22.58 42.14 6.34
CA ALA A 473 -22.30 43.41 5.65
C ALA A 473 -20.93 44.02 6.02
N VAL A 474 -20.25 44.54 4.99
CA VAL A 474 -19.11 45.47 4.99
C VAL A 474 -19.28 46.71 5.89
N SER A 475 -18.20 47.14 6.57
CA SER A 475 -17.67 48.53 6.54
C SER A 475 -16.47 48.73 7.48
N GLU A 476 -15.58 49.63 7.07
CA GLU A 476 -14.29 50.08 7.62
C GLU A 476 -14.32 50.76 9.00
N SER A 477 -13.10 50.95 9.54
CA SER A 477 -12.57 52.09 10.32
C SER A 477 -12.24 51.91 11.82
N ASP A 478 -10.93 51.95 12.06
CA ASP A 478 -10.13 52.77 13.00
C ASP A 478 -10.28 52.74 14.53
N SER A 479 -9.08 52.76 15.13
CA SER A 479 -8.66 53.39 16.41
C SER A 479 -9.07 52.68 17.71
N GLU A 480 -8.13 52.01 18.39
CA GLU A 480 -7.12 52.52 19.35
C GLU A 480 -7.57 52.37 20.82
N ILE A 481 -6.76 51.60 21.58
CA ILE A 481 -6.14 51.96 22.88
C ILE A 481 -7.11 52.42 24.00
N SER A 482 -7.14 51.90 25.23
CA SER A 482 -6.28 51.00 25.99
C SER A 482 -6.79 50.94 27.46
N LEU A 483 -6.20 50.02 28.23
CA LEU A 483 -5.89 50.08 29.68
C LEU A 483 -6.97 49.77 30.72
N SER A 484 -6.76 48.68 31.46
CA SER A 484 -6.31 48.67 32.88
C SER A 484 -6.53 47.26 33.47
N GLY A 485 -5.68 46.64 34.29
CA GLY A 485 -4.32 46.86 34.81
C GLY A 485 -3.70 45.46 35.06
N PHE A 486 -2.39 45.24 34.99
CA PHE A 486 -1.36 45.66 35.95
C PHE A 486 -1.75 45.30 37.40
N GLU A 487 -0.96 44.60 38.22
CA GLU A 487 0.40 44.08 38.10
C GLU A 487 0.77 43.41 39.45
N THR A 488 2.06 43.03 39.55
CA THR A 488 2.94 43.22 40.74
C THR A 488 3.48 41.89 41.29
N VAL A 489 4.66 41.41 40.84
CA VAL A 489 6.06 41.81 41.20
C VAL A 489 6.44 41.18 42.56
N ALA A 490 7.55 40.46 42.72
CA ALA A 490 8.93 40.95 42.91
C ALA A 490 9.83 39.71 43.24
N SER A 491 11.16 39.62 43.10
CA SER A 491 12.23 40.51 42.58
C SER A 491 13.62 39.97 43.00
N HIS A 492 14.67 40.44 42.28
CA HIS A 492 16.09 40.65 42.68
C HIS A 492 17.04 39.43 42.76
N SER A 493 18.33 39.48 42.35
CA SER A 493 19.25 40.59 42.01
C SER A 493 20.39 40.13 41.07
N PHE A 494 21.01 41.13 40.43
CA PHE A 494 22.18 41.16 39.52
C PHE A 494 23.46 40.48 40.05
N ASP A 495 24.30 40.00 39.12
CA ASP A 495 25.68 40.49 38.96
C ASP A 495 26.06 40.43 37.46
N GLU A 496 26.67 41.51 36.98
CA GLU A 496 27.21 41.70 35.64
C GLU A 496 28.56 40.97 35.52
N ASP A 497 28.74 40.15 34.49
CA ASP A 497 30.04 39.89 33.89
C ASP A 497 29.86 39.99 32.36
N GLU A 498 30.69 40.84 31.76
CA GLU A 498 30.80 41.04 30.31
C GLU A 498 31.31 39.76 29.64
N GLU A 499 30.46 39.06 28.89
CA GLU A 499 30.91 38.18 27.80
C GLU A 499 30.14 38.51 26.51
N GLU A 500 30.89 38.49 25.43
CA GLU A 500 30.58 38.99 24.10
C GLU A 500 29.31 38.37 23.49
N ASP A 501 28.63 39.17 22.67
CA ASP A 501 27.43 38.86 21.88
C ASP A 501 27.69 37.65 20.94
N GLU A 502 27.52 36.41 21.44
CA GLU A 502 27.44 35.20 20.61
C GLU A 502 25.98 34.89 20.25
N GLY A 503 25.67 35.11 18.97
CA GLY A 503 24.46 34.79 18.21
C GLY A 503 23.33 34.04 18.92
N SER A 504 22.16 34.67 18.97
CA SER A 504 20.90 34.07 19.40
C SER A 504 20.56 32.82 18.57
N VAL A 505 20.87 31.64 19.12
CA VAL A 505 20.56 30.34 18.50
C VAL A 505 19.04 30.14 18.44
N MET A 506 18.51 29.78 17.27
CA MET A 506 17.09 29.46 17.11
C MET A 506 16.70 28.21 17.93
N MET A 507 15.89 28.41 18.98
CA MET A 507 15.42 27.36 19.89
C MET A 507 13.96 26.94 19.65
N SER A 508 13.32 27.47 18.60
CA SER A 508 11.93 27.20 18.25
C SER A 508 11.64 27.55 16.80
N LEU A 509 10.77 26.80 16.13
CA LEU A 509 10.23 27.16 14.81
C LEU A 509 9.24 28.35 14.93
N PRO A 510 9.00 29.11 13.84
CA PRO A 510 8.06 30.24 13.83
C PRO A 510 6.62 29.86 14.17
N ALA A 511 6.20 28.64 13.81
CA ALA A 511 4.89 28.10 14.14
C ALA A 511 4.99 26.67 14.70
N PRO A 512 4.10 26.27 15.63
CA PRO A 512 4.01 24.90 16.10
C PRO A 512 3.47 23.97 15.01
N MET A 513 3.74 22.68 15.14
CA MET A 513 3.16 21.66 14.30
C MET A 513 1.64 21.60 14.47
N PHE A 514 0.93 21.37 13.37
CA PHE A 514 -0.51 21.11 13.40
C PHE A 514 -0.83 19.76 14.04
N SER A 515 -2.04 19.66 14.60
CA SER A 515 -2.59 18.40 15.13
C SER A 515 -2.75 17.38 14.00
N ARG A 516 -2.02 16.27 14.09
CA ARG A 516 -2.15 15.14 13.15
C ARG A 516 -3.36 14.26 13.44
N ASN A 517 -4.03 14.47 14.59
CA ASN A 517 -5.15 13.64 15.02
C ASN A 517 -6.44 13.94 14.25
N ASP A 518 -6.50 15.06 13.52
CA ASP A 518 -7.66 15.47 12.73
C ASP A 518 -7.65 14.89 11.30
N PHE A 519 -6.58 14.18 10.93
CA PHE A 519 -6.39 13.63 9.57
C PHE A 519 -5.92 12.17 9.61
N SER A 520 -6.78 11.23 9.17
CA SER A 520 -6.40 9.83 8.95
C SER A 520 -5.70 9.67 7.60
N ILE A 521 -4.54 8.99 7.55
CA ILE A 521 -3.87 8.55 6.30
C ILE A 521 -4.86 7.80 5.39
N TRP A 522 -5.83 7.12 6.00
CA TRP A 522 -6.89 6.42 5.28
C TRP A 522 -7.84 7.35 4.51
N SER A 523 -8.12 8.56 4.99
CA SER A 523 -8.92 9.55 4.26
C SER A 523 -8.26 9.95 2.92
N ILE A 524 -6.93 9.93 2.89
CA ILE A 524 -6.11 10.30 1.72
C ILE A 524 -5.91 9.09 0.81
N LEU A 525 -5.64 7.91 1.37
CA LEU A 525 -5.60 6.66 0.59
C LEU A 525 -6.95 6.36 -0.06
N ARG A 526 -8.08 6.65 0.62
CA ARG A 526 -9.45 6.56 0.08
C ARG A 526 -9.65 7.45 -1.15
N ASN A 527 -9.17 8.69 -1.10
CA ASN A 527 -9.27 9.64 -2.22
C ASN A 527 -8.34 9.31 -3.39
N CYS A 528 -7.43 8.36 -3.22
CA CYS A 528 -6.47 7.95 -4.24
C CYS A 528 -6.72 6.53 -4.77
N ILE A 529 -7.81 5.88 -4.36
CA ILE A 529 -8.24 4.58 -4.89
C ILE A 529 -8.52 4.74 -6.40
N GLY A 530 -7.76 4.04 -7.23
CA GLY A 530 -7.83 4.13 -8.71
C GLY A 530 -6.68 4.91 -9.36
N MET A 531 -5.78 5.54 -8.59
CA MET A 531 -4.54 6.16 -9.09
C MET A 531 -3.33 5.23 -8.90
N GLU A 532 -2.36 5.25 -9.81
CA GLU A 532 -1.06 4.59 -9.55
C GLU A 532 -0.43 5.19 -8.29
N LEU A 533 -0.11 4.34 -7.30
CA LEU A 533 0.47 4.73 -6.01
C LEU A 533 1.72 5.64 -6.11
N SER A 534 2.45 5.56 -7.22
CA SER A 534 3.63 6.37 -7.52
C SER A 534 3.33 7.83 -7.92
N LYS A 535 2.08 8.15 -8.28
CA LYS A 535 1.62 9.49 -8.72
C LYS A 535 0.91 10.28 -7.63
N ILE A 536 0.68 9.69 -6.46
CA ILE A 536 0.00 10.34 -5.34
C ILE A 536 1.00 11.20 -4.58
N THR A 537 0.76 12.51 -4.58
CA THR A 537 1.53 13.46 -3.78
C THR A 537 1.04 13.40 -2.34
N MET A 538 1.87 12.91 -1.43
CA MET A 538 1.55 12.90 0.01
C MET A 538 1.17 14.32 0.45
N PRO A 539 0.02 14.53 1.11
CA PRO A 539 -0.38 15.85 1.59
C PRO A 539 0.67 16.44 2.54
N VAL A 540 0.81 17.76 2.49
CA VAL A 540 1.81 18.52 3.28
C VAL A 540 1.67 18.25 4.78
N ILE A 541 0.48 17.92 5.25
CA ILE A 541 0.24 17.57 6.66
C ILE A 541 1.00 16.31 7.15
N PHE A 542 1.45 15.43 6.27
CA PHE A 542 2.31 14.31 6.70
C PHE A 542 3.79 14.67 6.65
N ASN A 543 4.10 15.85 6.12
CA ASN A 543 5.45 16.33 6.10
C ASN A 543 5.87 16.87 7.47
N GLU A 544 7.16 17.11 7.55
CA GLU A 544 7.81 18.01 8.49
C GLU A 544 8.52 19.09 7.66
N PRO A 545 8.78 20.28 8.22
CA PRO A 545 9.36 21.41 7.49
C PRO A 545 10.88 21.26 7.25
N LEU A 546 11.32 20.09 6.80
CA LEU A 546 12.69 19.82 6.38
C LEU A 546 12.70 19.05 5.06
N SER A 547 13.66 19.37 4.18
CA SER A 547 14.02 18.56 3.02
C SER A 547 14.72 17.28 3.47
N PHE A 548 14.65 16.22 2.66
CA PHE A 548 15.43 15.01 2.94
C PHE A 548 16.94 15.27 2.95
N LEU A 549 17.42 16.30 2.23
CA LEU A 549 18.83 16.73 2.29
C LEU A 549 19.22 17.24 3.69
N GLN A 550 18.34 18.01 4.32
CA GLN A 550 18.50 18.46 5.71
C GLN A 550 18.43 17.27 6.68
N ARG A 551 17.48 16.34 6.47
CA ARG A 551 17.38 15.11 7.29
C ARG A 551 18.66 14.27 7.26
N LEU A 552 19.34 14.20 6.11
CA LEU A 552 20.64 13.52 6.00
C LEU A 552 21.76 14.28 6.72
N THR A 553 21.67 15.60 6.80
CA THR A 553 22.66 16.44 7.50
C THR A 553 22.66 16.20 9.01
N GLU A 554 21.54 15.73 9.58
CA GLU A 554 21.47 15.30 10.99
C GLU A 554 22.46 14.19 11.36
N TYR A 555 23.03 13.47 10.37
CA TYR A 555 24.15 12.55 10.63
C TYR A 555 25.33 13.23 11.33
N MET A 556 25.48 14.54 11.15
CA MET A 556 26.56 15.35 11.70
C MET A 556 26.27 15.94 13.09
N GLU A 557 25.11 15.65 13.70
CA GLU A 557 24.75 16.19 15.04
C GLU A 557 25.80 15.87 16.11
N HIS A 558 26.42 14.68 16.02
CA HIS A 558 27.40 14.20 17.01
C HIS A 558 28.83 14.15 16.44
N THR A 559 29.19 15.13 15.61
CA THR A 559 30.51 15.23 14.95
C THR A 559 31.70 15.19 15.93
N TYR A 560 31.51 15.59 17.18
CA TYR A 560 32.54 15.48 18.22
C TYR A 560 33.10 14.05 18.38
N LEU A 561 32.33 13.01 18.05
CA LEU A 561 32.79 11.62 18.07
C LEU A 561 33.85 11.35 16.99
N ILE A 562 33.75 12.01 15.83
CA ILE A 562 34.78 11.95 14.79
C ILE A 562 36.06 12.64 15.29
N HIS A 563 35.93 13.82 15.92
CA HIS A 563 37.08 14.52 16.49
C HIS A 563 37.75 13.72 17.61
N GLN A 564 36.97 13.02 18.45
CA GLN A 564 37.50 12.08 19.46
C GLN A 564 38.25 10.91 18.81
N ALA A 565 37.73 10.35 17.71
CA ALA A 565 38.46 9.35 16.94
C ALA A 565 39.78 9.92 16.41
N ASN A 566 39.79 11.13 15.85
CA ASN A 566 41.00 11.79 15.36
C ASN A 566 42.05 12.07 16.44
N ALA A 567 41.61 12.33 17.68
CA ALA A 567 42.49 12.52 18.82
C ALA A 567 43.18 11.22 19.28
N SER A 568 42.56 10.05 19.06
CA SER A 568 43.07 8.77 19.56
C SER A 568 44.13 8.13 18.65
N SER A 569 45.26 7.73 19.24
CA SER A 569 46.32 6.98 18.55
C SER A 569 46.02 5.49 18.38
N ASP A 570 45.16 4.91 19.21
CA ASP A 570 44.77 3.49 19.14
C ASP A 570 43.64 3.28 18.12
N SER A 571 43.86 2.40 17.14
CA SER A 571 42.88 2.08 16.09
C SER A 571 41.59 1.47 16.64
N VAL A 572 41.67 0.73 17.74
CA VAL A 572 40.48 0.13 18.37
C VAL A 572 39.65 1.21 19.06
N GLU A 573 40.28 2.17 19.74
CA GLU A 573 39.57 3.33 20.29
C GLU A 573 38.94 4.18 19.20
N ARG A 574 39.63 4.38 18.05
CA ARG A 574 39.01 5.02 16.88
C ARG A 574 37.78 4.26 16.40
N MET A 575 37.87 2.94 16.27
CA MET A 575 36.74 2.10 15.87
C MET A 575 35.56 2.21 16.84
N LYS A 576 35.80 2.34 18.16
CA LYS A 576 34.72 2.58 19.15
C LYS A 576 34.03 3.92 18.89
N CYS A 577 34.79 4.99 18.69
CA CYS A 577 34.25 6.32 18.39
C CYS A 577 33.48 6.33 17.06
N VAL A 578 34.01 5.69 16.00
CA VAL A 578 33.32 5.59 14.69
C VAL A 578 32.05 4.75 14.80
N ALA A 579 32.06 3.65 15.56
CA ALA A 579 30.86 2.86 15.82
C ALA A 579 29.80 3.66 16.60
N ALA A 580 30.22 4.44 17.60
CA ALA A 580 29.33 5.34 18.33
C ALA A 580 28.76 6.42 17.40
N PHE A 581 29.59 7.00 16.52
CA PHE A 581 29.15 7.97 15.51
C PHE A 581 28.09 7.37 14.59
N ALA A 582 28.33 6.17 14.04
CA ALA A 582 27.39 5.47 13.18
C ALA A 582 26.02 5.19 13.84
N VAL A 583 26.00 4.89 15.15
CA VAL A 583 24.74 4.74 15.92
C VAL A 583 24.09 6.11 16.16
N SER A 584 24.87 7.11 16.56
CA SER A 584 24.36 8.45 16.88
C SER A 584 23.76 9.17 15.67
N ALA A 585 24.30 8.93 14.46
CA ALA A 585 23.84 9.53 13.22
C ALA A 585 22.37 9.20 12.91
N VAL A 586 21.86 8.09 13.41
CA VAL A 586 20.47 7.67 13.20
C VAL A 586 19.60 7.83 14.44
N ALA A 587 20.10 8.47 15.51
CA ALA A 587 19.39 8.60 16.78
C ALA A 587 18.23 9.61 16.76
N SER A 588 18.39 10.71 16.01
CA SER A 588 17.39 11.80 15.93
C SER A 588 16.03 11.37 15.37
N GLN A 589 15.96 10.18 14.76
CA GLN A 589 14.75 9.65 14.11
C GLN A 589 13.66 9.24 15.11
N TRP A 590 14.00 9.03 16.39
CA TRP A 590 13.02 8.64 17.41
C TRP A 590 11.85 9.64 17.47
N GLU A 591 10.60 9.18 17.55
CA GLU A 591 9.35 10.00 17.54
C GLU A 591 9.15 10.92 16.31
N ARG A 592 10.09 11.00 15.37
CA ARG A 592 10.01 11.86 14.19
C ARG A 592 9.27 11.19 13.04
N THR A 593 7.97 11.03 13.25
CA THR A 593 7.04 10.36 12.32
C THR A 593 6.67 11.20 11.09
N GLY A 594 7.11 12.47 11.03
CA GLY A 594 6.95 13.31 9.84
C GLY A 594 7.84 12.86 8.70
N LYS A 595 7.30 12.91 7.47
CA LYS A 595 8.07 12.64 6.26
C LYS A 595 8.81 13.92 5.84
N PRO A 596 10.14 13.93 5.67
CA PRO A 596 10.81 15.07 5.06
C PRO A 596 10.31 15.30 3.63
N PHE A 597 10.37 16.53 3.15
CA PHE A 597 10.05 16.86 1.76
C PHE A 597 10.97 16.10 0.82
N ASN A 598 10.39 15.52 -0.23
CA ASN A 598 11.17 14.90 -1.30
C ASN A 598 11.94 16.03 -2.02
N PRO A 599 13.28 15.99 -2.07
CA PRO A 599 14.06 17.03 -2.74
C PRO A 599 13.78 17.04 -4.24
N LEU A 600 13.76 18.23 -4.84
CA LEU A 600 13.67 18.37 -6.30
C LEU A 600 15.01 17.96 -6.94
N LEU A 601 14.99 17.49 -8.18
CA LEU A 601 16.21 17.16 -8.92
C LEU A 601 17.08 18.42 -9.09
N GLY A 602 18.32 18.38 -8.60
CA GLY A 602 19.22 19.54 -8.57
C GLY A 602 19.05 20.46 -7.37
N GLU A 603 18.13 20.14 -6.44
CA GLU A 603 18.07 20.78 -5.13
C GLU A 603 19.38 20.53 -4.37
N THR A 604 19.88 21.57 -3.70
CA THR A 604 21.09 21.53 -2.89
C THR A 604 20.77 21.90 -1.45
N TYR A 605 21.65 21.53 -0.53
CA TYR A 605 21.62 22.05 0.83
C TYR A 605 23.04 22.13 1.38
N GLU A 606 23.38 23.29 1.94
CA GLU A 606 24.62 23.46 2.70
C GLU A 606 24.41 23.68 4.19
N LEU A 607 25.40 23.28 4.99
CA LEU A 607 25.50 23.64 6.39
C LEU A 607 26.95 23.88 6.78
N VAL A 608 27.25 25.02 7.40
CA VAL A 608 28.55 25.31 8.01
C VAL A 608 28.35 25.47 9.51
N ARG A 609 29.06 24.67 10.31
CA ARG A 609 29.03 24.72 11.77
C ARG A 609 30.43 24.95 12.28
N TRP A 610 30.74 26.21 12.57
CA TRP A 610 32.05 26.62 13.10
C TRP A 610 32.29 26.06 14.50
N ASP A 611 31.25 26.05 15.33
CA ASP A 611 31.22 25.50 16.69
C ASP A 611 31.46 23.98 16.71
N LEU A 612 30.88 23.25 15.75
CA LEU A 612 31.07 21.79 15.60
C LEU A 612 32.24 21.42 14.68
N GLY A 613 32.91 22.39 14.06
CA GLY A 613 34.12 22.16 13.28
C GLY A 613 33.94 21.53 11.91
N PHE A 614 32.79 21.65 11.23
CA PHE A 614 32.57 21.06 9.91
C PHE A 614 31.79 21.95 8.93
N ARG A 615 31.90 21.63 7.64
CA ARG A 615 30.97 22.09 6.60
C ARG A 615 30.46 20.91 5.78
N LEU A 616 29.23 20.99 5.29
CA LEU A 616 28.56 19.95 4.53
C LEU A 616 27.83 20.56 3.32
N ILE A 617 27.92 19.86 2.19
CA ILE A 617 27.10 20.08 1.00
C ILE A 617 26.39 18.79 0.61
N SER A 618 25.14 18.91 0.18
CA SER A 618 24.36 17.82 -0.40
C SER A 618 23.60 18.27 -1.65
N GLU A 619 23.37 17.33 -2.56
CA GLU A 619 22.64 17.54 -3.81
C GLU A 619 21.70 16.34 -4.09
N GLN A 620 20.50 16.63 -4.57
CA GLN A 620 19.63 15.62 -5.15
C GLN A 620 20.08 15.28 -6.57
N VAL A 621 20.95 14.28 -6.68
CA VAL A 621 21.61 13.88 -7.93
C VAL A 621 20.74 13.06 -8.87
N SER A 622 19.68 12.41 -8.35
CA SER A 622 18.72 11.65 -9.14
C SER A 622 17.32 11.67 -8.51
N HIS A 623 16.27 11.59 -9.32
CA HIS A 623 14.87 11.51 -8.85
C HIS A 623 14.22 10.15 -9.14
N HIS A 624 14.72 9.40 -10.12
CA HIS A 624 14.24 8.04 -10.45
C HIS A 624 15.41 7.08 -10.71
N PRO A 625 15.89 6.33 -9.69
CA PRO A 625 15.45 6.39 -8.28
C PRO A 625 15.88 7.68 -7.57
N PRO A 626 15.24 8.08 -6.45
CA PRO A 626 15.62 9.25 -5.69
C PRO A 626 16.95 9.00 -4.96
N VAL A 627 18.03 9.66 -5.38
CA VAL A 627 19.35 9.56 -4.77
C VAL A 627 19.79 10.94 -4.31
N SER A 628 20.17 11.04 -3.04
CA SER A 628 20.73 12.23 -2.42
C SER A 628 22.19 11.96 -2.08
N ALA A 629 23.10 12.76 -2.63
CA ALA A 629 24.53 12.67 -2.35
C ALA A 629 24.91 13.76 -1.34
N PHE A 630 25.83 13.46 -0.43
CA PHE A 630 26.34 14.42 0.54
C PHE A 630 27.86 14.28 0.72
N HIS A 631 28.49 15.39 1.09
CA HIS A 631 29.91 15.48 1.38
C HIS A 631 30.12 16.49 2.49
N ALA A 632 30.74 16.04 3.58
CA ALA A 632 31.13 16.84 4.72
C ALA A 632 32.63 16.77 4.92
N GLU A 633 33.22 17.88 5.31
CA GLU A 633 34.64 17.98 5.60
C GLU A 633 34.85 18.77 6.90
N GLY A 634 35.79 18.29 7.72
CA GLY A 634 36.21 19.00 8.91
C GLY A 634 36.89 20.31 8.52
N LEU A 635 36.59 21.41 9.21
CA LEU A 635 37.16 22.73 8.92
C LEU A 635 38.68 22.77 9.12
N LYS A 636 39.22 21.85 9.92
CA LYS A 636 40.66 21.64 10.14
C LYS A 636 41.25 20.60 9.18
N GLN A 637 40.50 20.17 8.17
CA GLN A 637 40.87 19.12 7.23
C GLN A 637 41.23 17.79 7.92
N ASP A 638 40.61 17.53 9.08
CA ASP A 638 40.91 16.39 9.93
C ASP A 638 40.07 15.15 9.61
N PHE A 639 38.93 15.32 8.94
CA PHE A 639 38.11 14.21 8.44
C PHE A 639 37.36 14.59 7.16
N VAL A 640 36.94 13.56 6.41
CA VAL A 640 35.99 13.67 5.30
C VAL A 640 34.90 12.62 5.50
N PHE A 641 33.64 13.02 5.45
CA PHE A 641 32.48 12.15 5.63
C PHE A 641 31.52 12.31 4.45
N HIS A 642 31.29 11.25 3.69
CA HIS A 642 30.50 11.33 2.47
C HIS A 642 29.73 10.05 2.19
N GLY A 643 28.75 10.15 1.30
CA GLY A 643 27.98 9.02 0.82
C GLY A 643 26.83 9.44 -0.06
N SER A 644 26.10 8.46 -0.55
CA SER A 644 24.87 8.67 -1.31
C SER A 644 23.78 7.74 -0.81
N ILE A 645 22.59 8.29 -0.54
CA ILE A 645 21.46 7.54 0.04
C ILE A 645 20.30 7.50 -0.94
N TYR A 646 19.83 6.27 -1.19
CA TYR A 646 18.57 5.94 -1.84
C TYR A 646 17.64 5.25 -0.84
N PRO A 647 16.64 5.95 -0.27
CA PRO A 647 15.68 5.35 0.65
C PRO A 647 14.68 4.49 -0.15
N LYS A 648 14.93 3.19 -0.24
CA LYS A 648 14.02 2.26 -0.92
C LYS A 648 12.84 1.93 0.01
N LEU A 649 11.65 2.42 -0.36
CA LEU A 649 10.41 2.20 0.39
C LEU A 649 9.78 0.85 0.04
N LYS A 650 9.26 0.15 1.06
CA LYS A 650 8.45 -1.07 0.94
C LYS A 650 7.28 -0.99 1.93
N PHE A 651 6.07 -1.24 1.46
CA PHE A 651 4.87 -1.27 2.30
C PHE A 651 4.52 -2.71 2.69
N TRP A 652 4.26 -2.94 3.97
CA TRP A 652 3.99 -4.27 4.57
C TRP A 652 2.59 -4.37 5.20
N GLY A 653 1.59 -3.66 4.65
CA GLY A 653 0.24 -3.61 5.20
C GLY A 653 0.11 -2.57 6.29
N LYS A 654 0.64 -2.85 7.49
CA LYS A 654 0.54 -1.95 8.67
C LYS A 654 1.76 -1.05 8.88
N SER A 655 2.84 -1.29 8.15
CA SER A 655 4.11 -0.58 8.30
C SER A 655 4.74 -0.24 6.94
N VAL A 656 5.57 0.80 6.92
CA VAL A 656 6.45 1.13 5.80
C VAL A 656 7.90 0.99 6.23
N GLU A 657 8.63 0.13 5.53
CA GLU A 657 10.09 0.02 5.65
C GLU A 657 10.76 0.98 4.66
N ALA A 658 11.71 1.76 5.16
CA ALA A 658 12.66 2.53 4.39
C ALA A 658 14.05 1.90 4.55
N GLU A 659 14.54 1.26 3.49
CA GLU A 659 15.88 0.67 3.41
C GLU A 659 16.84 1.72 2.82
N PRO A 660 17.73 2.35 3.61
CA PRO A 660 18.66 3.37 3.13
C PRO A 660 19.81 2.70 2.35
N LYS A 661 19.66 2.60 1.03
CA LYS A 661 20.68 2.04 0.16
C LYS A 661 21.78 3.06 -0.09
N GLY A 662 23.02 2.68 0.19
CA GLY A 662 24.15 3.57 0.07
C GLY A 662 25.30 3.13 0.94
N THR A 663 26.53 3.35 0.47
CA THR A 663 27.72 3.20 1.32
C THR A 663 28.01 4.56 1.94
N ILE A 664 28.13 4.55 3.27
CA ILE A 664 28.65 5.69 4.02
C ILE A 664 30.15 5.50 4.16
N THR A 665 30.92 6.57 3.94
CA THR A 665 32.38 6.58 4.02
C THR A 665 32.84 7.70 4.95
N LEU A 666 33.67 7.35 5.93
CA LEU A 666 34.37 8.29 6.79
C LEU A 666 35.88 8.08 6.61
N GLU A 667 36.59 9.12 6.21
CA GLU A 667 38.03 9.13 6.06
C GLU A 667 38.66 9.97 7.18
N LEU A 668 39.73 9.43 7.77
CA LEU A 668 40.56 10.13 8.76
C LEU A 668 41.98 10.30 8.17
N PRO A 669 42.25 11.39 7.42
CA PRO A 669 43.49 11.60 6.68
C PRO A 669 44.75 11.48 7.55
N LYS A 670 44.69 11.95 8.81
CA LYS A 670 45.80 11.86 9.78
C LYS A 670 46.37 10.46 9.93
N TYR A 671 45.54 9.43 9.84
CA TYR A 671 45.93 8.03 9.99
C TYR A 671 45.95 7.27 8.65
N ASN A 672 45.52 7.92 7.56
CA ASN A 672 45.29 7.29 6.26
C ASN A 672 44.36 6.08 6.39
N GLU A 673 43.26 6.27 7.12
CA GLU A 673 42.24 5.27 7.39
C GLU A 673 40.91 5.70 6.79
N ALA A 674 40.16 4.70 6.30
CA ALA A 674 38.81 4.90 5.82
C ALA A 674 37.91 3.83 6.43
N TYR A 675 36.72 4.25 6.83
CA TYR A 675 35.69 3.44 7.44
C TYR A 675 34.47 3.45 6.54
N THR A 676 33.90 2.27 6.29
CA THR A 676 32.66 2.17 5.50
C THR A 676 31.61 1.35 6.21
N TRP A 677 30.35 1.76 6.08
CA TRP A 677 29.19 1.01 6.56
C TRP A 677 27.93 1.33 5.73
N THR A 678 26.84 0.64 6.06
CA THR A 678 25.50 0.92 5.57
C THR A 678 24.57 1.16 6.76
N ASN A 679 23.65 2.10 6.64
CA ASN A 679 22.72 2.42 7.73
C ASN A 679 21.66 1.31 7.94
N PRO A 680 21.10 1.18 9.15
CA PRO A 680 20.06 0.19 9.43
C PRO A 680 18.76 0.54 8.69
N THR A 681 17.88 -0.46 8.51
CA THR A 681 16.54 -0.24 7.97
C THR A 681 15.70 0.51 8.99
N CYS A 682 14.98 1.53 8.55
CA CYS A 682 13.98 2.24 9.35
C CYS A 682 12.59 1.71 9.00
N CYS A 683 11.75 1.48 10.00
CA CYS A 683 10.38 1.04 9.83
C CYS A 683 9.43 1.98 10.58
N VAL A 684 8.45 2.52 9.87
CA VAL A 684 7.36 3.30 10.46
C VAL A 684 6.17 2.36 10.60
N HIS A 685 5.74 2.13 11.83
CA HIS A 685 4.62 1.25 12.15
C HIS A 685 3.32 2.05 12.29
N ASN A 686 2.20 1.33 12.19
CA ASN A 686 0.84 1.86 12.38
C ASN A 686 0.48 2.98 11.39
N ILE A 687 0.99 2.90 10.15
CA ILE A 687 0.77 3.92 9.12
C ILE A 687 -0.68 4.02 8.61
N ILE A 688 -1.57 3.12 9.03
CA ILE A 688 -2.99 3.17 8.68
C ILE A 688 -3.83 3.47 9.91
N VAL A 689 -3.59 2.78 11.03
CA VAL A 689 -4.38 2.90 12.26
C VAL A 689 -3.49 2.78 13.48
N GLY A 690 -3.71 3.65 14.47
CA GLY A 690 -3.00 3.68 15.74
C GLY A 690 -1.90 4.74 15.77
N GLN A 691 -1.23 4.84 16.91
CA GLN A 691 -0.13 5.80 17.07
C GLN A 691 1.06 5.37 16.21
N LEU A 692 1.51 6.27 15.33
CA LEU A 692 2.73 6.10 14.53
C LEU A 692 3.94 5.99 15.47
N TRP A 693 4.78 5.00 15.23
CA TRP A 693 6.06 4.88 15.92
C TRP A 693 7.13 4.32 14.99
N ILE A 694 8.38 4.61 15.32
CA ILE A 694 9.55 4.30 14.48
C ILE A 694 10.39 3.23 15.14
N GLU A 695 10.81 2.28 14.33
CA GLU A 695 11.81 1.29 14.68
C GLU A 695 13.01 1.35 13.73
N GLN A 696 14.19 1.00 14.23
CA GLN A 696 15.34 0.70 13.38
C GLN A 696 15.87 -0.69 13.69
N TYR A 697 16.12 -1.47 12.65
CA TYR A 697 16.70 -2.81 12.77
C TYR A 697 17.61 -3.15 11.59
N GLY A 698 18.43 -4.17 11.80
CA GLY A 698 19.38 -4.66 10.81
C GLY A 698 20.80 -4.74 11.35
N ASN A 699 21.68 -5.31 10.53
CA ASN A 699 23.08 -5.43 10.87
C ASN A 699 23.85 -4.30 10.20
N VAL A 700 24.54 -3.50 11.02
CA VAL A 700 25.47 -2.47 10.57
C VAL A 700 26.89 -3.02 10.74
N GLU A 701 27.66 -2.98 9.67
CA GLU A 701 29.04 -3.43 9.65
C GLU A 701 29.96 -2.26 9.32
N VAL A 702 30.74 -1.81 10.29
CA VAL A 702 31.75 -0.76 10.12
C VAL A 702 33.09 -1.44 9.89
N ILE A 703 33.72 -1.16 8.75
CA ILE A 703 34.99 -1.79 8.34
C ILE A 703 36.06 -0.71 8.24
N ASN A 704 37.19 -0.89 8.94
CA ASN A 704 38.40 -0.09 8.72
C ASN A 704 39.24 -0.74 7.60
N HIS A 705 39.35 -0.08 6.46
CA HIS A 705 40.04 -0.62 5.28
C HIS A 705 41.57 -0.67 5.42
N ARG A 706 42.14 0.07 6.38
CA ARG A 706 43.58 0.11 6.63
C ARG A 706 44.03 -0.97 7.61
N THR A 707 43.39 -1.05 8.77
CA THR A 707 43.76 -2.00 9.84
C THR A 707 43.12 -3.37 9.66
N GLY A 708 41.98 -3.44 8.95
CA GLY A 708 41.16 -4.65 8.80
C GLY A 708 40.30 -4.96 10.02
N GLU A 709 40.22 -4.05 11.00
CA GLU A 709 39.28 -4.15 12.11
C GLU A 709 37.84 -3.98 11.60
N LYS A 710 36.91 -4.65 12.29
CA LYS A 710 35.50 -4.67 11.91
C LYS A 710 34.62 -4.55 13.14
N CYS A 711 33.69 -3.62 13.17
CA CYS A 711 32.63 -3.55 14.16
C CYS A 711 31.32 -4.09 13.56
N CYS A 712 30.72 -5.10 14.18
CA CYS A 712 29.40 -5.58 13.80
C CYS A 712 28.40 -5.16 14.87
N LEU A 713 27.45 -4.28 14.51
CA LEU A 713 26.35 -3.83 15.34
C LEU A 713 25.05 -4.45 14.83
N ASN A 714 24.22 -4.94 15.75
CA ASN A 714 22.92 -5.52 15.45
C ASN A 714 21.85 -4.67 16.14
N PHE A 715 21.11 -3.93 15.32
CA PHE A 715 19.91 -3.20 15.73
C PHE A 715 18.77 -4.21 15.83
N LYS A 716 18.34 -4.49 17.05
CA LYS A 716 17.38 -5.54 17.34
C LYS A 716 15.97 -5.09 16.96
N PRO A 717 15.19 -5.93 16.25
CA PRO A 717 13.77 -5.71 16.13
C PRO A 717 13.07 -5.98 17.47
N CYS A 718 11.92 -5.33 17.69
CA CYS A 718 11.11 -5.26 18.89
C CYS A 718 10.74 -6.65 19.42
N GLY A 719 10.59 -7.61 18.51
CA GLY A 719 10.24 -9.00 18.82
C GLY A 719 8.81 -9.13 19.36
N LEU A 720 8.36 -10.36 19.63
CA LEU A 720 6.97 -10.65 20.01
C LEU A 720 6.53 -10.06 21.38
N PHE A 721 7.47 -9.55 22.19
CA PHE A 721 7.20 -9.08 23.55
C PHE A 721 7.83 -7.70 23.85
N GLY A 722 8.34 -6.98 22.85
CA GLY A 722 8.90 -5.64 23.02
C GLY A 722 10.19 -5.52 23.83
N LYS A 723 10.73 -6.62 24.36
CA LYS A 723 11.92 -6.61 25.24
C LYS A 723 13.21 -6.15 24.57
N GLU A 724 13.26 -6.21 23.24
CA GLU A 724 14.43 -5.87 22.45
C GLU A 724 14.29 -4.51 21.75
N LEU A 725 13.20 -3.78 22.02
CA LEU A 725 12.91 -2.49 21.39
C LEU A 725 14.08 -1.52 21.56
N HIS A 726 14.55 -1.01 20.42
CA HIS A 726 15.67 -0.08 20.25
C HIS A 726 17.05 -0.58 20.67
N LYS A 727 17.19 -1.84 21.10
CA LYS A 727 18.48 -2.35 21.54
C LYS A 727 19.46 -2.43 20.38
N VAL A 728 20.69 -2.02 20.66
CA VAL A 728 21.85 -2.23 19.79
C VAL A 728 22.84 -3.09 20.56
N GLU A 729 23.27 -4.20 19.96
CA GLU A 729 24.31 -5.06 20.51
C GLU A 729 25.35 -5.36 19.42
N GLY A 730 26.63 -5.39 19.76
CA GLY A 730 27.67 -5.64 18.79
C GLY A 730 29.02 -5.99 19.37
N HIS A 731 29.98 -6.23 18.50
CA HIS A 731 31.36 -6.54 18.87
C HIS A 731 32.33 -5.90 17.90
N ILE A 732 33.49 -5.49 18.40
CA ILE A 732 34.66 -5.14 17.58
C ILE A 732 35.52 -6.38 17.41
N PHE A 733 35.95 -6.63 16.19
CA PHE A 733 36.83 -7.70 15.78
C PHE A 733 38.13 -7.13 15.25
N ASP A 734 39.24 -7.78 15.59
CA ASP A 734 40.50 -7.56 14.88
C ASP A 734 40.48 -8.22 13.49
N LYS A 735 41.55 -8.00 12.72
CA LYS A 735 41.75 -8.62 11.40
C LYS A 735 41.74 -10.16 11.43
N SER A 736 42.06 -10.77 12.56
CA SER A 736 42.04 -12.22 12.78
C SER A 736 40.66 -12.74 13.21
N LYS A 737 39.62 -11.88 13.20
CA LYS A 737 38.25 -12.17 13.65
C LYS A 737 38.13 -12.49 15.13
N LYS A 738 39.09 -12.08 15.96
CA LYS A 738 39.01 -12.20 17.42
C LYS A 738 38.18 -11.05 17.99
N LYS A 739 37.21 -11.37 18.86
CA LYS A 739 36.42 -10.36 19.60
C LYS A 739 37.34 -9.59 20.57
N LEU A 740 37.35 -8.27 20.44
CA LEU A 740 38.12 -7.37 21.31
C LEU A 740 37.26 -6.82 22.45
N CYS A 741 36.10 -6.27 22.12
CA CYS A 741 35.13 -5.74 23.08
C CYS A 741 33.70 -5.91 22.56
N ALA A 742 32.73 -5.80 23.46
CA ALA A 742 31.31 -5.80 23.13
C ALA A 742 30.75 -4.37 23.27
N LEU A 743 29.89 -3.96 22.34
CA LEU A 743 29.12 -2.73 22.43
C LEU A 743 27.66 -3.08 22.72
N TYR A 744 27.00 -2.29 23.55
CA TYR A 744 25.58 -2.48 23.85
C TYR A 744 24.92 -1.17 24.28
N GLY A 745 23.61 -1.07 24.07
CA GLY A 745 22.82 0.09 24.48
C GLY A 745 21.51 0.17 23.74
N LYS A 746 20.98 1.39 23.61
CA LYS A 746 19.79 1.69 22.82
C LYS A 746 20.07 2.88 21.93
N TRP A 747 19.75 2.78 20.63
CA TRP A 747 20.01 3.87 19.68
C TRP A 747 19.18 5.14 19.98
N THR A 748 18.17 5.05 20.85
CA THR A 748 17.37 6.17 21.34
C THR A 748 17.91 6.83 22.61
N GLU A 749 18.94 6.26 23.26
CA GLU A 749 19.40 6.70 24.59
C GLU A 749 20.92 6.82 24.65
N CYS A 750 21.65 5.71 24.51
CA CYS A 750 23.10 5.66 24.72
C CYS A 750 23.76 4.40 24.15
N LEU A 751 25.08 4.43 24.01
CA LEU A 751 25.92 3.30 23.63
C LEU A 751 27.09 3.16 24.61
N HIS A 752 27.25 1.95 25.14
CA HIS A 752 28.33 1.56 26.04
C HIS A 752 29.24 0.51 25.40
N VAL A 753 30.46 0.41 25.91
CA VAL A 753 31.42 -0.64 25.56
C VAL A 753 31.91 -1.34 26.82
N VAL A 754 32.11 -2.66 26.73
CA VAL A 754 32.57 -3.49 27.84
C VAL A 754 33.43 -4.64 27.34
N ASN A 755 34.22 -5.25 28.23
CA ASN A 755 34.96 -6.46 27.92
C ASN A 755 34.01 -7.60 27.49
N THR A 756 34.39 -8.34 26.45
CA THR A 756 33.57 -9.43 25.90
C THR A 756 33.21 -10.49 26.94
N ALA A 757 34.12 -10.84 27.87
CA ALA A 757 33.83 -11.84 28.90
C ALA A 757 32.75 -11.38 29.88
N ALA A 758 32.79 -10.11 30.29
CA ALA A 758 31.79 -9.51 31.18
C ALA A 758 30.41 -9.45 30.49
N PHE A 759 30.37 -9.07 29.21
CA PHE A 759 29.14 -9.06 28.41
C PHE A 759 28.48 -10.44 28.31
N GLU A 760 29.27 -11.48 28.00
CA GLU A 760 28.76 -12.85 27.87
C GLU A 760 28.33 -13.43 29.23
N ALA A 761 28.97 -13.03 30.34
CA ALA A 761 28.56 -13.40 31.68
C ALA A 761 27.19 -12.79 32.04
N HIS A 762 27.00 -11.49 31.76
CA HIS A 762 25.72 -10.81 31.95
C HIS A 762 24.60 -11.49 31.15
N LYS A 763 24.85 -11.75 29.86
CA LYS A 763 23.87 -12.37 28.96
C LYS A 763 23.43 -13.78 29.39
N LYS A 764 24.32 -14.53 30.06
CA LYS A 764 23.98 -15.85 30.64
C LYS A 764 23.10 -15.72 31.88
N ASN A 765 23.37 -14.74 32.73
CA ASN A 765 22.56 -14.48 33.93
C ASN A 765 21.15 -14.02 33.56
N ASP A 766 20.99 -13.17 32.53
CA ASP A 766 19.68 -12.76 32.02
C ASP A 766 18.84 -13.92 31.47
N LYS A 767 19.48 -14.86 30.79
CA LYS A 767 18.78 -16.07 30.32
C LYS A 767 18.31 -16.92 31.49
N LYS A 768 19.16 -17.12 32.50
CA LYS A 768 18.84 -17.92 33.69
C LYS A 768 17.72 -17.29 34.53
N SER A 769 17.77 -15.97 34.75
CA SER A 769 16.72 -15.24 35.47
C SER A 769 15.37 -15.25 34.73
N SER A 770 15.40 -15.30 33.39
CA SER A 770 14.19 -15.41 32.56
C SER A 770 13.54 -16.81 32.57
N GLU A 771 14.34 -17.87 32.79
CA GLU A 771 13.86 -19.25 32.95
C GLU A 771 13.31 -19.49 34.36
N ASP A 772 13.95 -18.95 35.39
CA ASP A 772 13.47 -19.04 36.78
C ASP A 772 12.16 -18.25 37.01
N LYS A 773 11.96 -17.11 36.31
CA LYS A 773 10.67 -16.38 36.35
C LYS A 773 9.51 -17.10 35.67
N LYS A 774 9.75 -18.16 34.87
CA LYS A 774 8.68 -18.99 34.29
C LYS A 774 8.16 -20.07 35.24
N SER A 775 8.87 -20.40 36.32
CA SER A 775 8.45 -21.40 37.29
C SER A 775 7.69 -20.84 38.51
N SER A 776 7.61 -19.50 38.66
CA SER A 776 7.08 -18.86 39.89
C SER A 776 5.92 -17.86 39.69
N LYS A 777 5.02 -18.05 38.70
CA LYS A 777 3.77 -17.26 38.63
C LYS A 777 2.54 -18.15 38.85
N GLN A 778 2.29 -18.47 40.11
CA GLN A 778 0.95 -18.67 40.67
C GLN A 778 0.83 -17.79 41.92
N GLY A 779 -0.05 -16.79 41.86
CA GLY A 779 -0.54 -16.05 43.03
C GLY A 779 0.22 -14.77 43.39
N SER A 780 -0.28 -13.61 42.95
CA SER A 780 -0.79 -12.55 43.83
C SER A 780 -1.10 -11.29 43.02
N SER A 781 -2.24 -10.69 43.33
CA SER A 781 -2.87 -9.49 42.77
C SER A 781 -2.33 -8.20 43.40
N GLY A 782 -2.21 -7.14 42.59
CA GLY A 782 -2.18 -5.75 43.06
C GLY A 782 -1.17 -4.90 42.29
N ASP A 783 -1.59 -4.28 41.18
CA ASP A 783 -0.84 -3.19 40.57
C ASP A 783 -1.47 -1.87 41.01
N GLN A 784 -0.80 -1.19 41.95
CA GLN A 784 -0.88 0.25 42.10
C GLN A 784 -0.08 0.84 40.93
N GLU A 785 -0.73 1.67 40.11
CA GLU A 785 -0.06 2.48 39.09
C GLU A 785 0.73 3.61 39.78
N ASP A 786 1.98 3.32 40.16
CA ASP A 786 2.97 4.36 40.43
C ASP A 786 3.47 4.91 39.10
N VAL A 787 3.23 6.19 38.85
CA VAL A 787 3.72 6.94 37.69
C VAL A 787 5.26 7.00 37.74
N PRO A 788 6.00 6.42 36.77
CA PRO A 788 7.46 6.53 36.75
C PRO A 788 7.89 7.92 36.32
N SER A 789 8.80 8.53 37.08
CA SER A 789 9.50 9.78 36.77
C SER A 789 10.28 9.71 35.44
N PRO A 790 10.42 10.81 34.66
CA PRO A 790 10.88 10.79 33.27
C PRO A 790 12.39 10.62 33.04
N ALA A 791 13.19 10.32 34.07
CA ALA A 791 14.66 10.48 33.99
C ALA A 791 15.48 9.28 34.50
N ALA A 792 14.97 8.06 34.41
CA ALA A 792 15.75 6.86 34.72
C ALA A 792 16.19 6.14 33.43
N ASP A 793 17.50 6.02 33.22
CA ASP A 793 18.09 5.22 32.14
C ASP A 793 17.49 3.81 32.14
N THR A 794 16.94 3.38 31.00
CA THR A 794 16.31 2.04 30.91
C THR A 794 17.31 0.94 30.55
N VAL A 795 18.55 1.32 30.23
CA VAL A 795 19.66 0.41 29.93
C VAL A 795 20.38 0.03 31.22
N GLU A 796 20.37 -1.26 31.56
CA GLU A 796 21.18 -1.77 32.67
C GLU A 796 22.67 -1.69 32.34
N VAL A 797 23.43 -0.94 33.16
CA VAL A 797 24.86 -0.74 32.94
C VAL A 797 25.64 -1.90 33.54
N ILE A 798 26.29 -2.68 32.68
CA ILE A 798 27.16 -3.79 33.07
C ILE A 798 28.39 -3.22 33.82
N PRO A 799 28.74 -3.72 35.01
CA PRO A 799 29.93 -3.26 35.72
C PRO A 799 31.20 -3.31 34.88
N GLY A 800 31.98 -2.23 34.89
CA GLY A 800 33.19 -2.09 34.07
C GLY A 800 32.94 -1.59 32.64
N SER A 801 31.72 -1.15 32.33
CA SER A 801 31.41 -0.52 31.04
C SER A 801 31.89 0.93 30.98
N GLN A 802 32.27 1.36 29.78
CA GLN A 802 32.60 2.74 29.43
C GLN A 802 31.48 3.30 28.54
N LEU A 803 31.00 4.51 28.84
CA LEU A 803 30.06 5.24 27.99
C LEU A 803 30.79 5.78 26.76
N LEU A 804 30.27 5.50 25.56
CA LEU A 804 30.80 6.04 24.29
C LEU A 804 29.96 7.21 23.77
N TRP A 805 28.65 7.10 23.86
CA TRP A 805 27.72 8.12 23.35
C TRP A 805 26.42 8.12 24.16
N ARG A 806 25.83 9.30 24.29
CA ARG A 806 24.50 9.52 24.87
C ARG A 806 23.80 10.59 24.05
N ILE A 807 22.51 10.38 23.79
CA ILE A 807 21.69 11.35 23.06
C ILE A 807 21.52 12.63 23.90
N ALA A 808 21.57 13.79 23.24
CA ALA A 808 21.18 15.04 23.88
C ALA A 808 19.69 15.01 24.25
N PRO A 809 19.29 15.54 25.41
CA PRO A 809 17.87 15.67 25.74
C PRO A 809 17.21 16.60 24.73
N ARG A 810 16.01 16.24 24.29
CA ARG A 810 15.22 17.09 23.40
C ARG A 810 14.78 18.36 24.13
N PRO A 811 14.66 19.50 23.42
CA PRO A 811 14.16 20.72 24.04
C PRO A 811 12.71 20.52 24.48
N THR A 812 12.25 21.27 25.49
CA THR A 812 10.93 21.09 26.11
C THR A 812 9.76 21.32 25.15
N ASN A 813 9.96 22.16 24.13
CA ASN A 813 9.02 22.44 23.05
C ASN A 813 9.10 21.45 21.87
N SER A 814 9.98 20.44 21.92
CA SER A 814 10.24 19.50 20.81
C SER A 814 8.97 18.86 20.27
N THR A 815 8.07 18.35 21.12
CA THR A 815 6.83 17.70 20.69
C THR A 815 5.87 18.63 19.95
N GLN A 816 5.93 19.94 20.22
CA GLN A 816 5.19 20.97 19.49
C GLN A 816 5.88 21.36 18.19
N MET A 817 7.15 20.99 18.02
CA MET A 817 8.00 21.35 16.89
C MET A 817 8.47 20.10 16.15
N TYR A 818 7.51 19.25 15.74
CA TYR A 818 7.75 18.03 14.95
C TYR A 818 8.72 17.01 15.59
N SER A 819 8.88 17.07 16.91
CA SER A 819 9.84 16.29 17.69
C SER A 819 11.30 16.50 17.26
N PHE A 820 11.63 17.73 16.85
CA PHE A 820 12.98 18.10 16.41
C PHE A 820 13.97 18.18 17.57
N THR A 821 15.23 17.79 17.31
CA THR A 821 16.35 18.13 18.19
C THR A 821 16.71 19.60 18.02
N CYS A 822 17.49 20.17 18.95
CA CYS A 822 18.01 21.53 18.79
C CYS A 822 18.79 21.68 17.48
N PHE A 823 19.56 20.66 17.10
CA PHE A 823 20.28 20.64 15.83
C PHE A 823 19.32 20.72 14.63
N ALA A 824 18.24 19.93 14.64
CA ALA A 824 17.27 19.91 13.55
C ALA A 824 16.50 21.24 13.40
N MET A 825 16.21 21.94 14.51
CA MET A 825 15.53 23.25 14.48
C MET A 825 16.34 24.32 13.73
N GLN A 826 17.67 24.22 13.72
CA GLN A 826 18.58 25.18 13.09
C GLN A 826 18.79 24.92 11.60
N LEU A 827 18.37 23.76 11.07
CA LEU A 827 18.75 23.35 9.71
C LEU A 827 18.15 24.22 8.61
N ASN A 828 16.94 24.73 8.84
CA ASN A 828 16.20 25.52 7.86
C ASN A 828 16.17 27.01 8.17
N GLU A 829 16.91 27.44 9.20
CA GLU A 829 17.12 28.84 9.50
C GLU A 829 17.81 29.53 8.32
N LEU A 830 17.26 30.68 7.91
CA LEU A 830 17.78 31.53 6.85
C LEU A 830 18.11 32.89 7.47
N THR A 831 19.40 33.14 7.69
CA THR A 831 19.86 34.42 8.25
C THR A 831 20.16 35.42 7.13
N PRO A 832 20.07 36.73 7.38
CA PRO A 832 20.35 37.76 6.37
C PRO A 832 21.74 37.64 5.73
N GLU A 833 22.74 37.13 6.45
CA GLU A 833 24.11 36.95 5.95
C GLU A 833 24.22 35.83 4.91
N MET A 834 23.23 34.92 4.86
CA MET A 834 23.17 33.86 3.85
C MET A 834 22.61 34.37 2.52
N GLU A 835 21.87 35.47 2.51
CA GLU A 835 21.29 36.04 1.29
C GLU A 835 22.39 36.48 0.32
N GLY A 836 22.32 35.98 -0.92
CA GLY A 836 23.35 36.22 -1.95
C GLY A 836 24.62 35.38 -1.82
N VAL A 837 24.77 34.59 -0.76
CA VAL A 837 25.89 33.64 -0.57
C VAL A 837 25.51 32.22 -0.96
N ILE A 838 24.32 31.76 -0.53
CA ILE A 838 23.81 30.44 -0.87
C ILE A 838 23.30 30.40 -2.33
N PRO A 839 23.40 29.26 -3.03
CA PRO A 839 22.85 29.15 -4.38
C PRO A 839 21.32 29.20 -4.37
N GLN A 840 20.70 29.63 -5.48
CA GLN A 840 19.23 29.63 -5.66
C GLN A 840 18.58 28.24 -5.51
N THR A 841 19.38 27.18 -5.53
CA THR A 841 18.96 25.79 -5.37
C THR A 841 18.99 25.31 -3.91
N ASP A 842 19.43 26.13 -2.95
CA ASP A 842 19.45 25.77 -1.53
C ASP A 842 18.03 25.63 -0.97
N CYS A 843 17.77 24.53 -0.27
CA CYS A 843 16.42 24.22 0.19
C CYS A 843 15.86 25.16 1.28
N ARG A 844 16.68 26.04 1.88
CA ARG A 844 16.17 27.15 2.71
C ARG A 844 15.32 28.14 1.90
N LEU A 845 15.55 28.26 0.60
CA LEU A 845 14.82 29.11 -0.33
C LEU A 845 13.56 28.43 -0.89
N ARG A 846 13.33 27.16 -0.52
CA ARG A 846 12.23 26.38 -1.07
C ARG A 846 10.88 26.81 -0.45
N PRO A 847 9.93 27.32 -1.26
CA PRO A 847 8.77 28.05 -0.74
C PRO A 847 7.73 27.17 -0.03
N ASP A 848 7.55 25.91 -0.44
CA ASP A 848 6.60 24.99 0.22
C ASP A 848 7.05 24.61 1.64
N ILE A 849 8.35 24.36 1.83
CA ILE A 849 8.95 24.10 3.15
C ILE A 849 8.81 25.34 4.04
N ARG A 850 9.15 26.53 3.52
CA ARG A 850 9.07 27.78 4.30
C ARG A 850 7.63 28.12 4.71
N ALA A 851 6.68 27.98 3.79
CA ALA A 851 5.27 28.20 4.09
C ALA A 851 4.77 27.25 5.20
N MET A 852 5.18 25.97 5.15
CA MET A 852 4.82 24.99 6.18
C MET A 852 5.44 25.31 7.53
N GLU A 853 6.72 25.70 7.56
CA GLU A 853 7.44 26.09 8.77
C GLU A 853 6.81 27.31 9.46
N ASN A 854 6.27 28.24 8.67
CA ASN A 854 5.52 29.41 9.14
C ASN A 854 4.05 29.11 9.49
N GLY A 855 3.62 27.85 9.40
CA GLY A 855 2.26 27.42 9.73
C GLY A 855 1.21 27.67 8.64
N ASN A 856 1.60 28.13 7.44
CA ASN A 856 0.70 28.36 6.32
C ASN A 856 0.60 27.10 5.44
N ILE A 857 -0.24 26.16 5.86
CA ILE A 857 -0.38 24.84 5.21
C ILE A 857 -1.01 24.92 3.82
N ASP A 858 -1.95 25.84 3.60
CA ASP A 858 -2.60 26.00 2.30
C ASP A 858 -1.61 26.49 1.24
N LEU A 859 -0.83 27.55 1.57
CA LEU A 859 0.24 28.04 0.71
C LEU A 859 1.31 26.96 0.48
N ALA A 860 1.68 26.22 1.52
CA ALA A 860 2.64 25.13 1.40
C ALA A 860 2.16 24.03 0.44
N SER A 861 0.87 23.70 0.46
CA SER A 861 0.24 22.72 -0.44
C SER A 861 0.22 23.22 -1.88
N GLU A 862 -0.13 24.48 -2.10
CA GLU A 862 -0.14 25.12 -3.42
C GLU A 862 1.26 25.17 -4.03
N GLU A 863 2.24 25.67 -3.26
CA GLU A 863 3.64 25.77 -3.71
C GLU A 863 4.24 24.39 -3.96
N LYS A 864 3.94 23.39 -3.12
CA LYS A 864 4.40 22.02 -3.34
C LYS A 864 3.90 21.48 -4.67
N LYS A 865 2.61 21.67 -4.96
CA LYS A 865 2.02 21.27 -6.23
C LYS A 865 2.69 21.99 -7.40
N ARG A 866 2.89 23.31 -7.31
CA ARG A 866 3.55 24.14 -8.33
C ARG A 866 4.96 23.65 -8.64
N LEU A 867 5.76 23.38 -7.60
CA LEU A 867 7.13 22.88 -7.71
C LEU A 867 7.20 21.49 -8.37
N GLU A 868 6.35 20.57 -7.94
CA GLU A 868 6.31 19.22 -8.50
C GLU A 868 5.81 19.20 -9.96
N GLU A 869 4.90 20.11 -10.32
CA GLU A 869 4.48 20.32 -11.72
C GLU A 869 5.61 20.92 -12.57
N LYS A 870 6.32 21.95 -12.07
CA LYS A 870 7.49 22.54 -12.73
C LYS A 870 8.55 21.48 -13.01
N GLN A 871 8.86 20.63 -12.03
CA GLN A 871 9.80 19.52 -12.18
C GLN A 871 9.35 18.50 -13.23
N ARG A 872 8.08 18.10 -13.23
CA ARG A 872 7.51 17.16 -14.21
C ARG A 872 7.58 17.73 -15.64
N ALA A 873 7.26 19.01 -15.80
CA ALA A 873 7.37 19.71 -17.07
C ALA A 873 8.83 19.78 -17.57
N ALA A 874 9.77 20.16 -16.70
CA ALA A 874 11.19 20.21 -17.02
C ALA A 874 11.74 18.83 -17.44
N ARG A 875 11.33 17.76 -16.76
CA ARG A 875 11.68 16.38 -17.15
C ARG A 875 11.12 16.00 -18.53
N LYS A 876 9.85 16.33 -18.80
CA LYS A 876 9.21 16.07 -20.09
C LYS A 876 9.91 16.84 -21.23
N ASN A 877 10.36 18.06 -20.97
CA ASN A 877 11.11 18.86 -21.93
C ASN A 877 12.49 18.26 -22.22
N ARG A 878 13.26 17.86 -21.19
CA ARG A 878 14.54 17.16 -21.37
C ARG A 878 14.42 15.86 -22.15
N SER A 879 13.37 15.09 -21.89
CA SER A 879 13.09 13.86 -22.65
C SER A 879 12.78 14.11 -24.13
N LYS A 880 12.31 15.31 -24.50
CA LYS A 880 12.06 15.69 -25.89
C LYS A 880 13.30 16.28 -26.57
N SER A 881 14.21 16.91 -25.80
CA SER A 881 15.46 17.48 -26.33
C SER A 881 16.62 16.47 -26.40
N GLU A 882 16.41 15.22 -25.93
CA GLU A 882 17.46 14.19 -25.78
C GLU A 882 18.65 14.65 -24.90
N GLU A 883 18.41 15.63 -24.01
CA GLU A 883 19.41 16.12 -23.09
C GLU A 883 19.38 15.35 -21.77
N ASP A 884 20.50 14.73 -21.42
CA ASP A 884 20.67 14.08 -20.12
C ASP A 884 20.85 15.09 -18.99
N TRP A 885 20.27 14.79 -17.83
CA TRP A 885 20.51 15.59 -16.62
C TRP A 885 21.95 15.40 -16.13
N LYS A 886 22.64 16.51 -15.91
CA LYS A 886 23.98 16.53 -15.31
C LYS A 886 23.92 17.18 -13.94
N SER A 887 24.21 16.41 -12.89
CA SER A 887 24.45 16.93 -11.54
C SER A 887 25.60 17.92 -11.53
N ARG A 888 25.52 18.91 -10.65
CA ARG A 888 26.46 20.05 -10.65
C ARG A 888 27.68 19.80 -9.78
N TRP A 889 27.47 19.24 -8.60
CA TRP A 889 28.48 19.17 -7.54
C TRP A 889 28.97 17.76 -7.29
N PHE A 890 28.24 16.75 -7.78
CA PHE A 890 28.60 15.35 -7.65
C PHE A 890 28.70 14.67 -9.01
N GLN A 891 29.55 13.65 -9.11
CA GLN A 891 29.70 12.82 -10.30
C GLN A 891 29.66 11.34 -9.92
N GLN A 892 29.11 10.50 -10.81
CA GLN A 892 29.17 9.06 -10.61
C GLN A 892 30.61 8.58 -10.72
N GLY A 893 31.05 7.79 -9.74
CA GLY A 893 32.38 7.22 -9.67
C GLY A 893 32.38 5.88 -8.95
N GLN A 894 33.57 5.30 -8.77
CA GLN A 894 33.76 4.16 -7.90
C GLN A 894 34.26 4.64 -6.54
N ASN A 895 33.61 4.18 -5.47
CA ASN A 895 34.12 4.40 -4.12
C ASN A 895 35.55 3.81 -4.02
N PRO A 896 36.55 4.57 -3.57
CA PRO A 896 37.95 4.16 -3.61
C PRO A 896 38.27 2.95 -2.72
N HIS A 897 37.43 2.68 -1.71
CA HIS A 897 37.65 1.63 -0.72
C HIS A 897 36.86 0.35 -1.02
N THR A 898 35.61 0.48 -1.47
CA THR A 898 34.72 -0.67 -1.73
C THR A 898 34.63 -1.05 -3.20
N ARG A 899 35.03 -0.18 -4.12
CA ARG A 899 34.84 -0.28 -5.59
C ARG A 899 33.38 -0.33 -6.03
N SER A 900 32.43 -0.06 -5.13
CA SER A 900 31.01 0.07 -5.49
C SER A 900 30.77 1.39 -6.23
N GLN A 901 29.71 1.46 -7.04
CA GLN A 901 29.26 2.72 -7.61
C GLN A 901 28.84 3.68 -6.49
N ASP A 902 29.22 4.95 -6.61
CA ASP A 902 28.94 6.01 -5.65
C ASP A 902 28.86 7.37 -6.36
N TRP A 903 28.41 8.39 -5.63
CA TRP A 903 28.41 9.78 -6.08
C TRP A 903 29.49 10.56 -5.33
N LEU A 904 30.53 10.96 -6.05
CA LEU A 904 31.70 11.63 -5.50
C LEU A 904 31.59 13.14 -5.69
N PHE A 905 31.94 13.89 -4.65
CA PHE A 905 31.99 15.34 -4.70
C PHE A 905 33.04 15.80 -5.72
N SER A 906 32.68 16.77 -6.55
CA SER A 906 33.50 17.26 -7.67
C SER A 906 34.31 18.51 -7.32
N GLY A 907 34.14 19.07 -6.12
CA GLY A 907 34.74 20.34 -5.73
C GLY A 907 33.99 21.56 -6.27
N GLY A 908 34.55 22.76 -6.05
CA GLY A 908 34.07 24.03 -6.62
C GLY A 908 32.84 24.66 -5.96
N TYR A 909 32.04 23.91 -5.20
CA TYR A 909 30.84 24.45 -4.55
C TYR A 909 31.13 25.62 -3.59
N TRP A 910 32.19 25.46 -2.80
CA TRP A 910 32.60 26.45 -1.78
C TRP A 910 33.30 27.67 -2.37
N ASP A 911 33.58 27.70 -3.68
CA ASP A 911 34.18 28.85 -4.37
C ASP A 911 33.15 29.97 -4.62
N ARG A 912 31.88 29.75 -4.24
CA ARG A 912 30.75 30.70 -4.33
C ARG A 912 30.50 31.27 -5.73
N THR A 913 30.97 30.56 -6.75
CA THR A 913 30.79 30.94 -8.15
C THR A 913 29.78 29.98 -8.79
N TYR A 914 28.58 30.49 -9.07
CA TYR A 914 27.41 29.67 -9.43
C TYR A 914 26.88 29.94 -10.86
N PRO A 915 27.65 29.63 -11.92
CA PRO A 915 27.20 29.87 -13.29
C PRO A 915 26.15 28.82 -13.71
N ASN A 916 25.07 29.29 -14.34
CA ASN A 916 24.06 28.43 -15.00
C ASN A 916 23.45 27.35 -14.09
N LEU A 917 23.15 27.69 -12.83
CA LEU A 917 22.42 26.80 -11.92
C LEU A 917 21.01 26.51 -12.45
N PRO A 918 20.46 25.32 -12.15
CA PRO A 918 19.09 25.01 -12.52
C PRO A 918 18.13 25.93 -11.75
N ASP A 919 17.07 26.37 -12.43
CA ASP A 919 15.95 27.08 -11.81
C ASP A 919 14.86 26.06 -11.46
N ILE A 920 14.76 25.72 -10.17
CA ILE A 920 13.94 24.62 -9.66
C ILE A 920 12.77 25.10 -8.79
N TYR A 921 12.77 26.35 -8.31
CA TYR A 921 11.73 26.89 -7.44
C TYR A 921 10.66 27.71 -8.16
#